data_AF-A0A1E4ZSE0-F1
#
_entry.id   AF-A0A1E4ZSE0-F1
#
_cell.length_a   1.000
_cell.length_b   1.000
_cell.length_c   1.000
_cell.angle_alpha   90.00
_cell.angle_beta   90.00
_cell.angle_gamma   90.00
#
_symmetry.space_group_name_H-M   'P 1'
#
loop_
_entity.id
_entity.type
_entity.pdbx_description
1 polymer ?
#
loop_
_entity_poly.entity_id
_entity_poly.type
_entity_poly.pdbx_seq_one_letter_code
_entity_poly.pdbx_strand_id
1 'polypeptide(L)'
;MPVRFFSDKSRPVHLGPYPLERLARGQLPDLESVPAFEALSFVRPDEPLNLVNAMDEYQSMMDAIRDGFTNKTRSSIPEDPRARAEHLKSFCYFQDAAMVGVGALPDAARLSSPVRNPGIEQLAEELRTRQTKTLASGIDMIMADLKESMESPPASTEHHTHTLVILNEMARDPRAGEKGTGWLRDCARHAAAMRATETAVVIANYIRLLGWDAVAHTASTSDIDLNIATVSAGLASVENGELWVPYIGNRFAVAVVTTTLELAIDKPLSPKDAQPWFRTNGPAWWLGTGFRKSALNEDPFSKRDFHLGPHPFETLKRVENPTTYIDEPRVARVPKRTDMFARAQFGDMGKNLQQGAKGGYYARKAAPSMAQRRMLGAFVLLQDGASAEAGLLPTDESENASAVKAATYFLGVDAVGISRCPDWTWYSHDATGAPLEPPHDQAISMIIDQGYETMEGASGDDWISVAQSMRAYLRFSLLGGVIAKQIRNLGYKAKSHTVLDGEVLQPPLLLLAGLGEVSRIGEVILNPFLGPRLKSGVVTTDMPMAHDKPIDFGLQKFCESCNKCARECPSGAITAGPKLMFNGYEIWKSDSQKCATYRITTEGGAMCGRCMKTCPWNLEGIFKERPFRWAAMNFPATAPALAKLDDTVGNGGLNPVKKWWWDLELNSDGGYHPTNKEVNTRNLQRDLNLKYEDQTLAVYPAPLAPHPHPYPFPMDREAGIEAYQAMITAEEYQDRLSRGDTSFVHQYGGDNESPVLRVIVSKAETMGGNITKFELRSLDGTDLPEWQAGAHLDVVVAPEFLRQYSMSGNPADKSVYQIAVLREADGRGGSALMHRIFSEGRKVFISRPINHFPLDETAAKSILTGGGVGITPMIAMAHQLHASGRDFELHYSASSRADAAFETDLSSFAWFDKVSIHISDEGTRANFGEILTGYQAGWHLYTCGSERYMSAVTTAAEAAGFPEEACHLEYFSVPEVPDYINHDFTLRLAKTDKEFLIPADKSATDVLAENGIHIDVKCSDGICGVCKCGLLDGDVEHRDYVLSKAQRGESIILCQSRAAAENGVVTVDI
;
A
#
# COMPACT_ATOMS: atom_id res chain seq x y z
N MET A 1 -31.22 -8.99 -18.32
CA MET A 1 -30.71 -8.58 -17.00
C MET A 1 -31.79 -8.79 -15.96
N PRO A 2 -31.42 -9.25 -14.77
CA PRO A 2 -32.35 -9.31 -13.65
C PRO A 2 -32.82 -7.91 -13.28
N VAL A 3 -34.08 -7.81 -12.84
CA VAL A 3 -34.72 -6.51 -12.61
C VAL A 3 -34.84 -6.28 -11.11
N ARG A 4 -34.20 -5.22 -10.62
CA ARG A 4 -34.40 -4.71 -9.27
C ARG A 4 -35.37 -3.53 -9.32
N PHE A 5 -36.57 -3.71 -8.78
CA PHE A 5 -37.61 -2.67 -8.82
C PHE A 5 -37.45 -1.62 -7.73
N PHE A 6 -37.09 -2.05 -6.52
CA PHE A 6 -37.08 -1.21 -5.33
C PHE A 6 -35.66 -0.98 -4.79
N SER A 7 -35.47 0.23 -4.25
CA SER A 7 -34.25 0.63 -3.56
C SER A 7 -34.19 0.01 -2.18
N ASP A 8 -32.99 -0.34 -1.70
CA ASP A 8 -32.77 -0.75 -0.32
C ASP A 8 -32.15 0.37 0.54
N LYS A 9 -32.21 1.62 0.08
CA LYS A 9 -31.62 2.78 0.79
C LYS A 9 -32.02 2.91 2.26
N SER A 10 -33.21 2.43 2.64
CA SER A 10 -33.74 2.46 4.02
C SER A 10 -33.47 1.18 4.82
N ARG A 11 -32.72 0.22 4.26
CA ARG A 11 -32.35 -1.04 4.93
C ARG A 11 -30.94 -0.91 5.54
N PRO A 12 -30.77 -1.07 6.86
CA PRO A 12 -29.45 -1.16 7.49
C PRO A 12 -28.61 -2.30 6.89
N VAL A 13 -27.29 -2.09 6.81
CA VAL A 13 -26.36 -3.05 6.17
C VAL A 13 -26.29 -4.38 6.92
N HIS A 14 -26.42 -4.38 8.25
CA HIS A 14 -26.34 -5.60 9.07
C HIS A 14 -27.47 -6.61 8.80
N LEU A 15 -28.54 -6.20 8.13
CA LEU A 15 -29.62 -7.11 7.73
C LEU A 15 -29.32 -7.85 6.42
N GLY A 16 -28.23 -7.49 5.73
CA GLY A 16 -27.78 -8.17 4.52
C GLY A 16 -28.70 -8.03 3.31
N PRO A 17 -28.36 -8.71 2.21
CA PRO A 17 -29.11 -8.60 0.95
C PRO A 17 -30.39 -9.45 0.93
N TYR A 18 -30.45 -10.53 1.72
CA TYR A 18 -31.63 -11.41 1.87
C TYR A 18 -32.47 -11.02 3.09
N PRO A 19 -33.81 -11.24 3.07
CA PRO A 19 -34.71 -10.84 4.14
C PRO A 19 -34.75 -11.84 5.32
N LEU A 20 -33.61 -12.12 5.95
CA LEU A 20 -33.47 -13.11 7.02
C LEU A 20 -34.27 -12.78 8.28
N GLU A 21 -34.62 -11.51 8.49
CA GLU A 21 -35.47 -11.04 9.60
C GLU A 21 -36.93 -11.53 9.49
N ARG A 22 -37.33 -12.06 8.33
CA ARG A 22 -38.70 -12.52 8.06
C ARG A 22 -38.88 -14.03 8.31
N LEU A 23 -37.79 -14.74 8.59
CA LEU A 23 -37.78 -16.16 8.88
C LEU A 23 -38.33 -16.44 10.28
N ALA A 24 -39.04 -17.56 10.44
CA ALA A 24 -39.41 -18.06 11.76
C ALA A 24 -38.18 -18.66 12.44
N ARG A 25 -38.01 -18.29 13.72
CA ARG A 25 -36.90 -18.75 14.57
C ARG A 25 -37.46 -19.45 15.81
N GLY A 26 -36.76 -20.47 16.28
CA GLY A 26 -37.24 -21.41 17.30
C GLY A 26 -36.17 -21.81 18.31
N GLN A 27 -36.33 -23.01 18.87
CA GLN A 27 -35.33 -23.64 19.74
C GLN A 27 -34.20 -24.25 18.91
N LEU A 28 -33.03 -24.44 19.52
CA LEU A 28 -31.92 -25.15 18.91
C LEU A 28 -32.36 -26.60 18.62
N PRO A 29 -32.21 -27.09 17.37
CA PRO A 29 -32.50 -28.49 17.06
C PRO A 29 -31.48 -29.41 17.72
N ASP A 30 -31.77 -30.71 17.72
CA ASP A 30 -30.81 -31.73 18.13
C ASP A 30 -29.57 -31.69 17.23
N LEU A 31 -28.42 -31.35 17.80
CA LEU A 31 -27.17 -31.21 17.05
C LEU A 31 -26.64 -32.57 16.56
N GLU A 32 -27.06 -33.69 17.15
CA GLU A 32 -26.70 -35.03 16.66
C GLU A 32 -27.34 -35.35 15.30
N SER A 33 -28.42 -34.65 14.95
CA SER A 33 -29.10 -34.77 13.65
C SER A 33 -28.40 -34.02 12.52
N VAL A 34 -27.43 -33.15 12.84
CA VAL A 34 -26.72 -32.34 11.86
C VAL A 34 -25.73 -33.23 11.10
N PRO A 35 -25.75 -33.25 9.75
CA PRO A 35 -24.78 -34.01 8.99
C PRO A 35 -23.36 -33.51 9.26
N ALA A 36 -22.42 -34.44 9.44
CA ALA A 36 -21.03 -34.11 9.72
C ALA A 36 -20.43 -33.22 8.61
N PHE A 37 -19.59 -32.27 9.02
CA PHE A 37 -18.84 -31.45 8.08
C PHE A 37 -17.83 -32.31 7.29
N GLU A 38 -17.86 -32.18 5.96
CA GLU A 38 -16.89 -32.77 5.05
C GLU A 38 -15.91 -31.72 4.52
N ALA A 39 -14.62 -31.97 4.73
CA ALA A 39 -13.55 -31.12 4.24
C ALA A 39 -13.44 -31.13 2.71
N LEU A 40 -13.09 -29.98 2.12
CA LEU A 40 -12.86 -29.83 0.69
C LEU A 40 -11.36 -29.90 0.38
N SER A 41 -11.01 -30.73 -0.60
CA SER A 41 -9.70 -30.71 -1.26
C SER A 41 -9.74 -29.78 -2.48
N PHE A 42 -8.73 -28.92 -2.61
CA PHE A 42 -8.52 -28.05 -3.76
C PHE A 42 -7.55 -28.66 -4.80
N VAL A 43 -7.17 -29.92 -4.61
CA VAL A 43 -6.28 -30.65 -5.52
C VAL A 43 -7.07 -31.73 -6.27
N ARG A 44 -7.02 -31.67 -7.60
CA ARG A 44 -7.63 -32.63 -8.55
C ARG A 44 -6.58 -33.07 -9.58
N PRO A 45 -5.73 -34.06 -9.23
CA PRO A 45 -4.63 -34.47 -10.10
C PRO A 45 -5.12 -35.10 -11.41
N ASP A 46 -6.28 -35.74 -11.40
CA ASP A 46 -6.89 -36.39 -12.59
C ASP A 46 -7.60 -35.39 -13.53
N GLU A 47 -7.80 -34.15 -13.08
CA GLU A 47 -8.39 -33.07 -13.88
C GLU A 47 -7.49 -31.82 -13.84
N PRO A 48 -6.26 -31.87 -14.39
CA PRO A 48 -5.24 -30.81 -14.19
C PRO A 48 -5.66 -29.43 -14.71
N LEU A 49 -6.66 -29.38 -15.58
CA LEU A 49 -7.18 -28.17 -16.22
C LEU A 49 -8.43 -27.62 -15.51
N ASN A 50 -8.91 -28.30 -14.48
CA ASN A 50 -10.02 -27.84 -13.67
C ASN A 50 -9.59 -26.61 -12.87
N LEU A 51 -10.44 -25.58 -12.82
CA LEU A 51 -10.15 -24.31 -12.16
C LEU A 51 -9.87 -24.49 -10.65
N VAL A 52 -10.38 -25.56 -10.03
CA VAL A 52 -10.11 -25.90 -8.62
C VAL A 52 -8.61 -25.96 -8.32
N ASN A 53 -7.80 -26.53 -9.21
CA ASN A 53 -6.35 -26.61 -9.01
C ASN A 53 -5.67 -25.23 -8.97
N ALA A 54 -6.24 -24.23 -9.66
CA ALA A 54 -5.71 -22.88 -9.64
C ALA A 54 -6.11 -22.09 -8.38
N MET A 55 -7.15 -22.55 -7.66
CA MET A 55 -7.57 -21.97 -6.38
C MET A 55 -6.70 -22.44 -5.20
N ASP A 56 -6.00 -23.57 -5.34
CA ASP A 56 -5.32 -24.28 -4.25
C ASP A 56 -4.28 -23.43 -3.50
N GLU A 57 -3.34 -22.79 -4.20
CA GLU A 57 -2.31 -21.94 -3.59
C GLU A 57 -2.92 -20.76 -2.81
N TYR A 58 -4.01 -20.18 -3.32
CA TYR A 58 -4.68 -19.06 -2.68
C TYR A 58 -5.49 -19.50 -1.44
N GLN A 59 -6.20 -20.64 -1.53
CA GLN A 59 -6.88 -21.23 -0.38
C GLN A 59 -5.87 -21.61 0.71
N SER A 60 -4.77 -22.25 0.32
CA SER A 60 -3.69 -22.66 1.23
C SER A 60 -3.03 -21.46 1.91
N MET A 61 -2.83 -20.35 1.19
CA MET A 61 -2.31 -19.11 1.78
C MET A 61 -3.28 -18.52 2.80
N MET A 62 -4.58 -18.50 2.50
CA MET A 62 -5.59 -18.02 3.44
C MET A 62 -5.70 -18.92 4.67
N ASP A 63 -5.60 -20.23 4.50
CA ASP A 63 -5.55 -21.19 5.61
C ASP A 63 -4.31 -20.99 6.48
N ALA A 64 -3.15 -20.68 5.88
CA ALA A 64 -1.91 -20.41 6.60
C ALA A 64 -1.96 -19.15 7.47
N ILE A 65 -2.77 -18.15 7.08
CA ILE A 65 -2.87 -16.86 7.78
C ILE A 65 -4.19 -16.68 8.53
N ARG A 66 -4.97 -17.77 8.69
CA ARG A 66 -6.30 -17.77 9.31
C ARG A 66 -6.26 -17.37 10.79
N ASP A 67 -5.13 -17.60 11.46
CA ASP A 67 -4.81 -17.14 12.80
C ASP A 67 -3.61 -16.16 12.79
N GLY A 68 -3.10 -15.83 13.98
CA GLY A 68 -1.98 -14.91 14.17
C GLY A 68 -2.06 -14.19 15.51
N PHE A 69 -1.16 -13.23 15.72
CA PHE A 69 -1.08 -12.49 16.98
C PHE A 69 -2.32 -11.62 17.23
N THR A 70 -2.80 -11.67 18.45
CA THR A 70 -3.79 -10.73 18.99
C THR A 70 -3.08 -9.48 19.50
N ASN A 71 -3.62 -8.30 19.17
CA ASN A 71 -3.08 -7.04 19.67
C ASN A 71 -3.14 -7.01 21.20
N LYS A 72 -2.00 -6.73 21.84
CA LYS A 72 -1.92 -6.68 23.31
C LYS A 72 -2.69 -5.48 23.85
N THR A 73 -2.73 -4.38 23.09
CA THR A 73 -3.51 -3.20 23.41
C THR A 73 -4.95 -3.40 23.01
N ARG A 74 -5.88 -3.24 23.95
CA ARG A 74 -7.32 -3.35 23.71
C ARG A 74 -7.86 -2.07 23.08
N SER A 75 -8.44 -2.20 21.90
CA SER A 75 -9.12 -1.11 21.19
C SER A 75 -10.40 -0.69 21.91
N SER A 76 -10.74 0.59 21.84
CA SER A 76 -11.98 1.14 22.41
C SER A 76 -13.14 0.98 21.43
N ILE A 77 -13.85 -0.14 21.52
CA ILE A 77 -15.06 -0.43 20.73
C ILE A 77 -16.32 -0.35 21.61
N PRO A 78 -17.54 -0.24 21.03
CA PRO A 78 -18.79 -0.29 21.80
C PRO A 78 -18.87 -1.51 22.73
N GLU A 79 -19.44 -1.32 23.92
CA GLU A 79 -19.62 -2.39 24.91
C GLU A 79 -20.79 -3.32 24.59
N ASP A 80 -21.84 -2.78 23.97
CA ASP A 80 -23.07 -3.53 23.63
C ASP A 80 -22.79 -4.68 22.64
N PRO A 81 -23.00 -5.96 23.02
CA PRO A 81 -22.84 -7.10 22.14
C PRO A 81 -23.69 -7.04 20.88
N ARG A 82 -24.84 -6.35 20.91
CA ARG A 82 -25.69 -6.17 19.71
C ARG A 82 -25.04 -5.22 18.71
N ALA A 83 -24.56 -4.06 19.16
CA ALA A 83 -23.82 -3.13 18.31
C ALA A 83 -22.59 -3.80 17.65
N ARG A 84 -21.86 -4.65 18.39
CA ARG A 84 -20.74 -5.45 17.86
C ARG A 84 -21.20 -6.45 16.80
N ALA A 85 -22.26 -7.20 17.08
CA ALA A 85 -22.82 -8.17 16.13
C ALA A 85 -23.31 -7.49 14.83
N GLU A 86 -24.01 -6.37 14.93
CA GLU A 86 -24.47 -5.60 13.78
C GLU A 86 -23.30 -5.04 12.95
N HIS A 87 -22.25 -4.55 13.61
CA HIS A 87 -21.04 -4.09 12.94
C HIS A 87 -20.35 -5.23 12.18
N LEU A 88 -20.08 -6.36 12.85
CA LEU A 88 -19.39 -7.49 12.21
C LEU A 88 -20.21 -8.14 11.09
N LYS A 89 -21.53 -8.25 11.25
CA LYS A 89 -22.43 -8.67 10.15
C LYS A 89 -22.33 -7.73 8.97
N SER A 90 -22.39 -6.41 9.22
CA SER A 90 -22.24 -5.42 8.16
C SER A 90 -20.89 -5.52 7.47
N PHE A 91 -19.81 -5.78 8.21
CA PHE A 91 -18.48 -5.96 7.63
C PHE A 91 -18.40 -7.24 6.78
N CYS A 92 -19.01 -8.34 7.21
CA CYS A 92 -19.12 -9.56 6.41
C CYS A 92 -19.92 -9.33 5.12
N TYR A 93 -21.06 -8.63 5.20
CA TYR A 93 -21.84 -8.27 3.99
C TYR A 93 -21.10 -7.31 3.08
N PHE A 94 -20.34 -6.37 3.65
CA PHE A 94 -19.44 -5.54 2.88
C PHE A 94 -18.43 -6.40 2.13
N GLN A 95 -17.91 -7.50 2.69
CA GLN A 95 -17.05 -8.48 1.99
C GLN A 95 -17.79 -9.45 1.05
N ASP A 96 -19.07 -9.19 0.77
CA ASP A 96 -19.97 -9.99 -0.08
C ASP A 96 -20.30 -11.40 0.45
N ALA A 97 -20.38 -11.55 1.78
CA ALA A 97 -21.12 -12.67 2.34
C ALA A 97 -22.58 -12.63 1.85
N ALA A 98 -23.16 -13.77 1.51
CA ALA A 98 -24.57 -13.86 1.15
C ALA A 98 -25.46 -13.80 2.40
N MET A 99 -25.08 -14.54 3.44
CA MET A 99 -25.79 -14.59 4.73
C MET A 99 -24.78 -14.68 5.88
N VAL A 100 -25.11 -14.07 7.02
CA VAL A 100 -24.25 -14.02 8.20
C VAL A 100 -25.09 -14.24 9.45
N GLY A 101 -24.61 -15.09 10.35
CA GLY A 101 -25.26 -15.41 11.62
C GLY A 101 -24.25 -15.45 12.75
N VAL A 102 -24.70 -15.11 13.96
CA VAL A 102 -23.91 -15.21 15.19
C VAL A 102 -24.48 -16.34 16.04
N GLY A 103 -23.65 -17.29 16.44
CA GLY A 103 -24.02 -18.41 17.31
C GLY A 103 -23.17 -18.44 18.59
N ALA A 104 -23.63 -19.21 19.58
CA ALA A 104 -22.70 -19.77 20.56
C ALA A 104 -21.76 -20.78 19.87
N LEU A 105 -20.60 -21.07 20.46
CA LEU A 105 -19.79 -22.23 20.09
C LEU A 105 -20.19 -23.42 20.98
N PRO A 106 -21.03 -24.37 20.51
CA PRO A 106 -21.37 -25.54 21.30
C PRO A 106 -20.19 -26.51 21.38
N ASP A 107 -20.06 -27.24 22.50
CA ASP A 107 -19.01 -28.25 22.66
C ASP A 107 -19.09 -29.35 21.59
N ALA A 108 -20.31 -29.71 21.16
CA ALA A 108 -20.55 -30.67 20.08
C ALA A 108 -19.95 -30.23 18.73
N ALA A 109 -19.68 -28.94 18.52
CA ALA A 109 -19.01 -28.47 17.31
C ALA A 109 -17.49 -28.69 17.36
N ARG A 110 -16.86 -28.96 18.50
CA ARG A 110 -15.39 -29.11 18.56
C ARG A 110 -14.97 -30.44 17.96
N LEU A 111 -14.08 -30.42 16.97
CA LEU A 111 -13.57 -31.64 16.35
C LEU A 111 -12.51 -32.28 17.25
N SER A 112 -12.64 -33.58 17.51
CA SER A 112 -11.61 -34.35 18.21
C SER A 112 -10.31 -34.49 17.40
N SER A 113 -10.41 -34.39 16.07
CA SER A 113 -9.29 -34.38 15.13
C SER A 113 -9.49 -33.22 14.16
N PRO A 114 -8.71 -32.13 14.30
CA PRO A 114 -8.83 -30.98 13.42
C PRO A 114 -8.53 -31.33 11.95
N VAL A 115 -9.22 -30.66 11.04
CA VAL A 115 -8.95 -30.71 9.60
C VAL A 115 -7.78 -29.77 9.29
N ARG A 116 -6.84 -30.22 8.48
CA ARG A 116 -5.65 -29.45 8.06
C ARG A 116 -5.45 -29.55 6.55
N ASN A 117 -5.26 -28.41 5.90
CA ASN A 117 -4.89 -28.36 4.51
C ASN A 117 -3.38 -28.68 4.35
N PRO A 118 -3.02 -29.74 3.58
CA PRO A 118 -1.62 -30.09 3.36
C PRO A 118 -0.82 -29.04 2.57
N GLY A 119 -1.49 -28.18 1.78
CA GLY A 119 -0.82 -27.14 0.97
C GLY A 119 -0.15 -26.02 1.79
N ILE A 120 -0.42 -25.91 3.09
CA ILE A 120 0.17 -24.90 3.97
C ILE A 120 1.70 -25.07 4.07
N GLU A 121 2.18 -26.32 4.12
CA GLU A 121 3.61 -26.60 4.31
C GLU A 121 4.46 -26.11 3.12
N GLN A 122 3.94 -26.25 1.90
CA GLN A 122 4.61 -25.81 0.68
C GLN A 122 4.78 -24.28 0.64
N LEU A 123 3.76 -23.53 1.06
CA LEU A 123 3.79 -22.06 1.09
C LEU A 123 4.71 -21.49 2.17
N ALA A 124 4.92 -22.23 3.26
CA ALA A 124 5.81 -21.81 4.34
C ALA A 124 7.25 -21.59 3.85
N GLU A 125 7.70 -22.41 2.90
CA GLU A 125 9.06 -22.30 2.36
C GLU A 125 9.21 -21.11 1.40
N GLU A 126 8.19 -20.83 0.59
CA GLU A 126 8.17 -19.64 -0.28
C GLU A 126 8.21 -18.35 0.53
N LEU A 127 7.47 -18.28 1.64
CA LEU A 127 7.46 -17.13 2.56
C LEU A 127 8.80 -16.90 3.26
N ARG A 128 9.61 -17.94 3.46
CA ARG A 128 10.95 -17.81 4.08
C ARG A 128 12.00 -17.29 3.11
N THR A 129 11.90 -17.65 1.84
CA THR A 129 13.01 -17.53 0.88
C THR A 129 12.82 -16.39 -0.13
N ARG A 130 11.57 -15.96 -0.38
CA ARG A 130 11.26 -15.01 -1.45
C ARG A 130 11.30 -13.55 -0.99
N GLN A 131 12.13 -12.72 -1.63
CA GLN A 131 12.12 -11.26 -1.47
C GLN A 131 11.17 -10.62 -2.50
N THR A 132 10.23 -9.79 -2.05
CA THR A 132 9.33 -9.04 -2.93
C THR A 132 10.04 -7.88 -3.64
N LYS A 133 9.59 -7.56 -4.86
CA LYS A 133 10.09 -6.42 -5.64
C LYS A 133 9.01 -5.36 -5.79
N THR A 134 8.71 -4.64 -4.71
CA THR A 134 7.64 -3.63 -4.73
C THR A 134 7.99 -2.36 -3.95
N LEU A 135 7.37 -1.24 -4.37
CA LEU A 135 7.36 0.06 -3.68
C LEU A 135 6.07 0.24 -2.85
N ALA A 136 5.32 -0.83 -2.61
CA ALA A 136 4.16 -0.78 -1.75
C ALA A 136 4.60 -0.48 -0.31
N SER A 137 4.13 0.64 0.24
CA SER A 137 4.48 1.02 1.61
C SER A 137 4.19 -0.11 2.58
N GLY A 138 5.00 -0.26 3.63
CA GLY A 138 4.80 -1.21 4.73
C GLY A 138 4.76 -2.70 4.34
N ILE A 139 5.09 -3.08 3.10
CA ILE A 139 5.08 -4.49 2.67
C ILE A 139 6.07 -5.33 3.48
N ASP A 140 7.25 -4.79 3.79
CA ASP A 140 8.28 -5.50 4.57
C ASP A 140 7.79 -5.88 5.96
N MET A 141 7.00 -5.00 6.59
CA MET A 141 6.36 -5.29 7.87
C MET A 141 5.32 -6.39 7.75
N ILE A 142 4.49 -6.36 6.70
CA ILE A 142 3.50 -7.42 6.46
C ILE A 142 4.21 -8.76 6.25
N MET A 143 5.27 -8.81 5.45
CA MET A 143 6.03 -10.04 5.20
C MET A 143 6.69 -10.57 6.46
N ALA A 144 7.26 -9.69 7.29
CA ALA A 144 7.81 -10.08 8.59
C ALA A 144 6.74 -10.63 9.54
N ASP A 145 5.59 -9.95 9.64
CA ASP A 145 4.46 -10.40 10.48
C ASP A 145 3.89 -11.75 10.00
N LEU A 146 3.83 -11.97 8.68
CA LEU A 146 3.38 -13.23 8.08
C LEU A 146 4.35 -14.38 8.41
N LYS A 147 5.65 -14.16 8.24
CA LYS A 147 6.69 -15.14 8.58
C LYS A 147 6.63 -15.53 10.07
N GLU A 148 6.59 -14.56 10.96
CA GLU A 148 6.50 -14.81 12.40
C GLU A 148 5.20 -15.52 12.80
N SER A 149 4.07 -15.19 12.15
CA SER A 149 2.79 -15.87 12.39
C SER A 149 2.87 -17.35 12.00
N MET A 150 3.53 -17.68 10.90
CA MET A 150 3.65 -19.06 10.41
C MET A 150 4.67 -19.90 11.18
N GLU A 151 5.70 -19.28 11.75
CA GLU A 151 6.67 -19.96 12.61
C GLU A 151 6.13 -20.19 14.03
N SER A 152 5.02 -19.54 14.38
CA SER A 152 4.38 -19.68 15.68
C SER A 152 3.48 -20.93 15.74
N PRO A 153 3.43 -21.66 16.87
CA PRO A 153 2.47 -22.75 17.05
C PRO A 153 1.01 -22.25 16.92
N PRO A 154 0.09 -23.05 16.36
CA PRO A 154 -1.32 -22.68 16.27
C PRO A 154 -1.92 -22.37 17.65
N ALA A 155 -2.69 -21.29 17.75
CA ALA A 155 -3.35 -20.92 18.99
C ALA A 155 -4.49 -21.90 19.34
N SER A 156 -4.65 -22.21 20.64
CA SER A 156 -5.80 -22.98 21.11
C SER A 156 -7.09 -22.17 20.95
N THR A 157 -8.20 -22.85 20.63
CA THR A 157 -9.55 -22.25 20.51
C THR A 157 -10.50 -22.73 21.63
N GLU A 158 -9.98 -23.41 22.66
CA GLU A 158 -10.78 -23.96 23.77
C GLU A 158 -11.53 -22.87 24.54
N HIS A 159 -10.93 -21.69 24.70
CA HIS A 159 -11.54 -20.55 25.39
C HIS A 159 -12.48 -19.71 24.53
N HIS A 160 -12.64 -20.02 23.24
CA HIS A 160 -13.58 -19.31 22.38
C HIS A 160 -15.03 -19.70 22.71
N THR A 161 -15.94 -18.73 22.67
CA THR A 161 -17.33 -18.89 23.12
C THR A 161 -18.38 -18.54 22.07
N HIS A 162 -18.00 -17.75 21.06
CA HIS A 162 -18.90 -17.27 20.01
C HIS A 162 -18.43 -17.73 18.64
N THR A 163 -19.41 -17.91 17.73
CA THR A 163 -19.20 -18.14 16.30
C THR A 163 -19.82 -17.01 15.49
N LEU A 164 -19.11 -16.57 14.46
CA LEU A 164 -19.65 -15.75 13.38
C LEU A 164 -19.58 -16.59 12.10
N VAL A 165 -20.75 -17.07 11.66
CA VAL A 165 -20.89 -17.94 10.50
C VAL A 165 -21.09 -17.08 9.26
N ILE A 166 -20.25 -17.32 8.25
CA ILE A 166 -20.23 -16.61 6.98
C ILE A 166 -20.58 -17.59 5.88
N LEU A 167 -21.65 -17.29 5.16
CA LEU A 167 -22.13 -18.12 4.06
C LEU A 167 -21.97 -17.39 2.73
N ASN A 168 -21.47 -18.09 1.73
CA ASN A 168 -21.44 -17.65 0.34
C ASN A 168 -22.27 -18.60 -0.56
N GLU A 169 -23.05 -18.01 -1.48
CA GLU A 169 -23.84 -18.75 -2.45
C GLU A 169 -22.95 -19.38 -3.52
N MET A 170 -23.29 -20.58 -3.98
CA MET A 170 -22.66 -21.19 -5.15
C MET A 170 -23.24 -20.58 -6.43
N ALA A 171 -22.38 -20.20 -7.37
CA ALA A 171 -22.82 -19.85 -8.73
C ALA A 171 -23.61 -21.03 -9.35
N ARG A 172 -24.51 -20.75 -10.31
CA ARG A 172 -25.21 -21.85 -11.01
C ARG A 172 -24.20 -22.77 -11.72
N ASP A 173 -24.56 -24.04 -11.87
CA ASP A 173 -23.74 -24.95 -12.64
C ASP A 173 -23.76 -24.53 -14.14
N PRO A 174 -22.65 -24.71 -14.88
CA PRO A 174 -22.62 -24.48 -16.32
C PRO A 174 -23.68 -25.30 -17.06
N ARG A 175 -24.34 -24.71 -18.05
CA ARG A 175 -25.28 -25.45 -18.92
C ARG A 175 -24.50 -26.32 -19.91
N ALA A 176 -25.10 -27.42 -20.33
CA ALA A 176 -24.52 -28.26 -21.37
C ALA A 176 -24.26 -27.46 -22.66
N GLY A 177 -23.02 -27.50 -23.15
CA GLY A 177 -22.60 -26.75 -24.34
C GLY A 177 -22.42 -25.24 -24.15
N GLU A 178 -22.47 -24.73 -22.91
CA GLU A 178 -22.23 -23.32 -22.64
C GLU A 178 -20.77 -22.93 -22.94
N LYS A 179 -20.59 -21.92 -23.78
CA LYS A 179 -19.27 -21.52 -24.30
C LYS A 179 -18.30 -21.12 -23.17
N GLY A 180 -17.04 -21.57 -23.26
CA GLY A 180 -15.99 -21.21 -22.30
C GLY A 180 -16.10 -21.88 -20.92
N THR A 181 -17.02 -22.81 -20.70
CA THR A 181 -17.24 -23.39 -19.36
C THR A 181 -16.43 -24.66 -19.06
N GLY A 182 -15.50 -25.03 -19.95
CA GLY A 182 -14.71 -26.27 -19.84
C GLY A 182 -13.91 -26.41 -18.54
N TRP A 183 -13.47 -25.29 -17.94
CA TRP A 183 -12.71 -25.27 -16.68
C TRP A 183 -13.59 -25.37 -15.43
N LEU A 184 -14.92 -25.23 -15.54
CA LEU A 184 -15.82 -24.90 -14.43
C LEU A 184 -16.60 -26.08 -13.86
N ARG A 185 -16.32 -27.29 -14.34
CA ARG A 185 -17.03 -28.51 -13.93
C ARG A 185 -16.86 -28.75 -12.43
N ASP A 186 -17.97 -28.86 -11.72
CA ASP A 186 -18.04 -29.12 -10.28
C ASP A 186 -17.16 -28.18 -9.43
N CYS A 187 -17.02 -26.92 -9.86
CA CYS A 187 -16.18 -25.91 -9.18
C CYS A 187 -16.94 -25.04 -8.18
N ALA A 188 -18.27 -25.05 -8.21
CA ALA A 188 -19.08 -24.00 -7.59
C ALA A 188 -18.96 -23.97 -6.06
N ARG A 189 -18.85 -25.15 -5.42
CA ARG A 189 -18.62 -25.27 -3.97
C ARG A 189 -17.24 -24.72 -3.57
N HIS A 190 -16.19 -25.02 -4.35
CA HIS A 190 -14.82 -24.52 -4.12
C HIS A 190 -14.73 -23.00 -4.27
N ALA A 191 -15.31 -22.44 -5.34
CA ALA A 191 -15.35 -20.99 -5.54
C ALA A 191 -16.08 -20.26 -4.40
N ALA A 192 -17.23 -20.78 -3.96
CA ALA A 192 -17.97 -20.24 -2.83
C ALA A 192 -17.20 -20.38 -1.51
N ALA A 193 -16.54 -21.52 -1.27
CA ALA A 193 -15.73 -21.77 -0.07
C ALA A 193 -14.52 -20.84 0.03
N MET A 194 -13.85 -20.59 -1.10
CA MET A 194 -12.73 -19.64 -1.19
C MET A 194 -13.18 -18.21 -0.85
N ARG A 195 -14.37 -17.81 -1.33
CA ARG A 195 -14.96 -16.48 -1.03
C ARG A 195 -15.42 -16.34 0.43
N ALA A 196 -15.97 -17.41 1.02
CA ALA A 196 -16.29 -17.45 2.44
C ALA A 196 -15.00 -17.37 3.29
N THR A 197 -13.96 -18.08 2.88
CA THR A 197 -12.64 -18.04 3.52
C THR A 197 -12.03 -16.64 3.50
N GLU A 198 -12.00 -15.96 2.35
CA GLU A 198 -11.50 -14.57 2.23
C GLU A 198 -12.16 -13.68 3.29
N THR A 199 -13.49 -13.77 3.41
CA THR A 199 -14.25 -12.99 4.39
C THR A 199 -13.88 -13.38 5.82
N ALA A 200 -13.90 -14.67 6.16
CA ALA A 200 -13.64 -15.13 7.53
C ALA A 200 -12.24 -14.75 8.02
N VAL A 201 -11.22 -14.90 7.18
CA VAL A 201 -9.83 -14.57 7.55
C VAL A 201 -9.64 -13.06 7.75
N VAL A 202 -10.28 -12.22 6.92
CA VAL A 202 -10.28 -10.76 7.13
C VAL A 202 -10.96 -10.41 8.45
N ILE A 203 -12.11 -11.01 8.76
CA ILE A 203 -12.86 -10.70 9.98
C ILE A 203 -12.12 -11.21 11.23
N ALA A 204 -11.53 -12.40 11.19
CA ALA A 204 -10.70 -12.90 12.28
C ALA A 204 -9.51 -11.97 12.54
N ASN A 205 -8.84 -11.51 11.48
CA ASN A 205 -7.76 -10.54 11.61
C ASN A 205 -8.23 -9.19 12.18
N TYR A 206 -9.40 -8.70 11.75
CA TYR A 206 -10.01 -7.48 12.30
C TYR A 206 -10.24 -7.59 13.82
N ILE A 207 -10.79 -8.70 14.29
CA ILE A 207 -11.05 -8.93 15.72
C ILE A 207 -9.73 -8.99 16.52
N ARG A 208 -8.70 -9.65 15.97
CA ARG A 208 -7.35 -9.68 16.57
C ARG A 208 -6.69 -8.31 16.63
N LEU A 209 -6.83 -7.48 15.60
CA LEU A 209 -6.35 -6.09 15.59
C LEU A 209 -7.02 -5.24 16.67
N LEU A 210 -8.29 -5.52 16.96
CA LEU A 210 -9.01 -4.88 18.07
C LEU A 210 -8.59 -5.39 19.46
N GLY A 211 -7.86 -6.50 19.52
CA GLY A 211 -7.29 -7.07 20.73
C GLY A 211 -8.04 -8.27 21.31
N TRP A 212 -9.00 -8.86 20.58
CA TRP A 212 -9.66 -10.11 20.96
C TRP A 212 -9.14 -11.29 20.16
N ASP A 213 -9.01 -12.46 20.79
CA ASP A 213 -8.64 -13.67 20.07
C ASP A 213 -9.74 -14.08 19.08
N ALA A 214 -9.32 -14.43 17.88
CA ALA A 214 -10.19 -14.96 16.84
C ALA A 214 -9.43 -15.85 15.87
N VAL A 215 -10.08 -16.90 15.39
CA VAL A 215 -9.55 -17.84 14.39
C VAL A 215 -10.59 -18.05 13.31
N ALA A 216 -10.16 -18.04 12.05
CA ALA A 216 -11.01 -18.44 10.93
C ALA A 216 -10.90 -19.95 10.67
N HIS A 217 -12.06 -20.57 10.44
CA HIS A 217 -12.24 -21.97 10.10
C HIS A 217 -12.83 -22.05 8.69
N THR A 218 -12.18 -22.82 7.83
CA THR A 218 -12.40 -22.85 6.38
C THR A 218 -12.84 -24.25 5.96
N ALA A 219 -13.29 -24.39 4.70
CA ALA A 219 -13.68 -25.69 4.19
C ALA A 219 -12.52 -26.70 4.08
N SER A 220 -11.26 -26.24 4.10
CA SER A 220 -10.06 -27.08 3.98
C SER A 220 -9.22 -27.15 5.27
N THR A 221 -9.45 -26.25 6.23
CA THR A 221 -8.76 -26.24 7.53
C THR A 221 -9.72 -25.78 8.63
N SER A 222 -10.03 -26.64 9.61
CA SER A 222 -10.98 -26.33 10.69
C SER A 222 -10.67 -27.08 11.99
N ASP A 223 -11.01 -26.49 13.14
CA ASP A 223 -10.99 -27.16 14.45
C ASP A 223 -12.41 -27.46 14.95
N ILE A 224 -13.42 -27.02 14.19
CA ILE A 224 -14.83 -27.17 14.52
C ILE A 224 -15.62 -27.72 13.33
N ASP A 225 -16.76 -28.33 13.61
CA ASP A 225 -17.75 -28.73 12.61
C ASP A 225 -18.51 -27.49 12.12
N LEU A 226 -18.31 -27.16 10.84
CA LEU A 226 -18.90 -25.98 10.23
C LEU A 226 -20.43 -26.10 10.08
N ASN A 227 -20.96 -27.31 9.94
CA ASN A 227 -22.39 -27.55 9.79
C ASN A 227 -23.13 -27.31 11.10
N ILE A 228 -22.59 -27.83 12.22
CA ILE A 228 -23.13 -27.60 13.56
C ILE A 228 -23.12 -26.10 13.88
N ALA A 229 -22.02 -25.39 13.61
CA ALA A 229 -21.95 -23.95 13.79
C ALA A 229 -23.02 -23.21 12.97
N THR A 230 -23.24 -23.62 11.72
CA THR A 230 -24.23 -23.01 10.80
C THR A 230 -25.66 -23.15 11.30
N VAL A 231 -26.02 -24.32 11.79
CA VAL A 231 -27.35 -24.58 12.39
C VAL A 231 -27.49 -23.80 13.70
N SER A 232 -26.47 -23.81 14.55
CA SER A 232 -26.47 -23.09 15.83
C SER A 232 -26.59 -21.57 15.67
N ALA A 233 -26.00 -21.00 14.62
CA ALA A 233 -26.11 -19.57 14.30
C ALA A 233 -27.44 -19.19 13.62
N GLY A 234 -28.34 -20.17 13.39
CA GLY A 234 -29.64 -19.93 12.79
C GLY A 234 -29.58 -19.47 11.34
N LEU A 235 -28.68 -20.08 10.55
CA LEU A 235 -28.62 -19.90 9.09
C LEU A 235 -29.17 -21.11 8.31
N ALA A 236 -29.09 -22.31 8.86
CA ALA A 236 -29.62 -23.53 8.24
C ALA A 236 -30.57 -24.29 9.18
N SER A 237 -31.50 -25.04 8.59
CA SER A 237 -32.20 -26.16 9.24
C SER A 237 -31.72 -27.49 8.66
N VAL A 238 -31.95 -28.59 9.37
CA VAL A 238 -31.68 -29.95 8.88
C VAL A 238 -32.94 -30.49 8.23
N GLU A 239 -32.86 -30.85 6.95
CA GLU A 239 -33.98 -31.36 6.16
C GLU A 239 -33.53 -32.63 5.44
N ASN A 240 -34.17 -33.77 5.73
CA ASN A 240 -33.83 -35.08 5.14
C ASN A 240 -32.33 -35.46 5.26
N GLY A 241 -31.67 -35.09 6.37
CA GLY A 241 -30.25 -35.38 6.59
C GLY A 241 -29.29 -34.42 5.88
N GLU A 242 -29.77 -33.37 5.24
CA GLU A 242 -28.95 -32.33 4.61
C GLU A 242 -29.22 -30.97 5.25
N LEU A 243 -28.25 -30.06 5.14
CA LEU A 243 -28.48 -28.66 5.50
C LEU A 243 -29.31 -27.96 4.42
N TRP A 244 -30.35 -27.27 4.85
CA TRP A 244 -31.14 -26.38 4.00
C TRP A 244 -31.05 -24.95 4.51
N VAL A 245 -30.65 -24.05 3.62
CA VAL A 245 -30.61 -22.61 3.88
C VAL A 245 -31.78 -21.94 3.15
N PRO A 246 -32.59 -21.10 3.83
CA PRO A 246 -33.66 -20.37 3.18
C PRO A 246 -33.19 -19.59 1.95
N TYR A 247 -34.04 -19.47 0.93
CA TYR A 247 -33.77 -18.81 -0.35
C TYR A 247 -32.79 -19.53 -1.30
N ILE A 248 -31.69 -20.09 -0.80
CA ILE A 248 -30.61 -20.66 -1.63
C ILE A 248 -30.49 -22.20 -1.55
N GLY A 249 -31.25 -22.85 -0.68
CA GLY A 249 -31.28 -24.31 -0.57
C GLY A 249 -29.95 -24.90 -0.08
N ASN A 250 -29.41 -25.89 -0.80
CA ASN A 250 -28.12 -26.53 -0.52
C ASN A 250 -26.95 -25.94 -1.35
N ARG A 251 -27.19 -24.84 -2.08
CA ARG A 251 -26.21 -24.20 -2.96
C ARG A 251 -25.34 -23.18 -2.23
N PHE A 252 -24.59 -23.62 -1.23
CA PHE A 252 -23.74 -22.73 -0.44
C PHE A 252 -22.45 -23.37 0.06
N ALA A 253 -21.49 -22.52 0.41
CA ALA A 253 -20.34 -22.90 1.22
C ALA A 253 -20.23 -21.98 2.45
N VAL A 254 -19.53 -22.46 3.47
CA VAL A 254 -19.43 -21.79 4.77
C VAL A 254 -17.96 -21.67 5.19
N ALA A 255 -17.65 -20.55 5.85
CA ALA A 255 -16.51 -20.39 6.73
C ALA A 255 -17.01 -19.81 8.07
N VAL A 256 -16.27 -20.03 9.15
CA VAL A 256 -16.69 -19.61 10.50
C VAL A 256 -15.53 -18.89 11.18
N VAL A 257 -15.82 -17.81 11.88
CA VAL A 257 -14.85 -17.21 12.82
C VAL A 257 -15.27 -17.59 14.24
N THR A 258 -14.38 -18.23 15.00
CA THR A 258 -14.55 -18.37 16.45
C THR A 258 -13.82 -17.26 17.17
N THR A 259 -14.35 -16.77 18.29
CA THR A 259 -13.75 -15.64 19.01
C THR A 259 -14.09 -15.61 20.50
N THR A 260 -13.27 -14.88 21.24
CA THR A 260 -13.51 -14.43 22.62
C THR A 260 -14.32 -13.12 22.71
N LEU A 261 -14.50 -12.41 21.58
CA LEU A 261 -15.33 -11.20 21.54
C LEU A 261 -16.79 -11.56 21.79
N GLU A 262 -17.39 -10.97 22.82
CA GLU A 262 -18.80 -11.16 23.13
C GLU A 262 -19.70 -10.49 22.08
N LEU A 263 -20.65 -11.25 21.54
CA LEU A 263 -21.56 -10.85 20.47
C LEU A 263 -22.99 -11.26 20.79
N ALA A 264 -23.98 -10.47 20.39
CA ALA A 264 -25.37 -10.89 20.51
C ALA A 264 -25.67 -12.05 19.54
N ILE A 265 -26.14 -13.16 20.09
CA ILE A 265 -26.42 -14.41 19.35
C ILE A 265 -27.78 -14.36 18.65
N ASP A 266 -27.83 -14.85 17.42
CA ASP A 266 -29.06 -15.07 16.66
C ASP A 266 -29.79 -16.32 17.13
N LYS A 267 -31.12 -16.33 16.97
CA LYS A 267 -31.93 -17.51 17.30
C LYS A 267 -31.85 -18.56 16.18
N PRO A 268 -31.79 -19.87 16.51
CA PRO A 268 -31.88 -20.95 15.52
C PRO A 268 -33.13 -20.87 14.64
N LEU A 269 -33.05 -21.41 13.42
CA LEU A 269 -34.19 -21.44 12.49
C LEU A 269 -35.21 -22.50 12.91
N SER A 270 -36.49 -22.20 12.73
CA SER A 270 -37.53 -23.23 12.73
C SER A 270 -37.38 -24.11 11.47
N PRO A 271 -37.80 -25.39 11.52
CA PRO A 271 -37.80 -26.28 10.36
C PRO A 271 -38.51 -25.70 9.13
N LYS A 272 -38.15 -26.16 7.94
CA LYS A 272 -38.61 -25.62 6.66
C LYS A 272 -40.14 -25.59 6.51
N ASP A 273 -40.82 -26.63 6.97
CA ASP A 273 -42.28 -26.76 6.92
C ASP A 273 -43.01 -25.79 7.88
N ALA A 274 -42.33 -25.33 8.93
CA ALA A 274 -42.81 -24.32 9.87
C ALA A 274 -42.53 -22.87 9.40
N GLN A 275 -41.85 -22.66 8.28
CA GLN A 275 -41.55 -21.32 7.77
C GLN A 275 -42.81 -20.63 7.21
N PRO A 276 -43.06 -19.35 7.52
CA PRO A 276 -44.27 -18.65 7.11
C PRO A 276 -44.22 -18.30 5.62
N TRP A 277 -44.81 -19.15 4.77
CA TRP A 277 -44.71 -19.05 3.30
C TRP A 277 -45.01 -17.65 2.74
N PHE A 278 -46.08 -16.98 3.18
CA PHE A 278 -46.41 -15.63 2.70
C PHE A 278 -45.36 -14.57 3.03
N ARG A 279 -44.56 -14.77 4.09
CA ARG A 279 -43.47 -13.88 4.48
C ARG A 279 -42.15 -14.22 3.79
N THR A 280 -41.90 -15.51 3.54
CA THR A 280 -40.62 -16.00 3.00
C THR A 280 -40.63 -16.15 1.48
N ASN A 281 -41.75 -16.62 0.90
CA ASN A 281 -41.88 -16.95 -0.52
C ASN A 281 -42.99 -16.14 -1.22
N GLY A 282 -43.59 -15.15 -0.56
CA GLY A 282 -44.69 -14.34 -1.10
C GLY A 282 -44.26 -13.18 -2.02
N PRO A 283 -45.21 -12.31 -2.45
CA PRO A 283 -44.98 -11.25 -3.42
C PRO A 283 -43.84 -10.28 -3.08
N ALA A 284 -43.63 -10.01 -1.80
CA ALA A 284 -42.53 -9.18 -1.33
C ALA A 284 -41.16 -9.77 -1.71
N TRP A 285 -40.99 -11.10 -1.58
CA TRP A 285 -39.78 -11.82 -2.00
C TRP A 285 -39.61 -11.83 -3.51
N TRP A 286 -40.70 -11.99 -4.27
CA TRP A 286 -40.64 -11.96 -5.73
C TRP A 286 -40.15 -10.60 -6.26
N LEU A 287 -40.69 -9.51 -5.72
CA LEU A 287 -40.42 -8.16 -6.21
C LEU A 287 -39.23 -7.45 -5.51
N GLY A 288 -38.77 -7.96 -4.37
CA GLY A 288 -37.69 -7.35 -3.60
C GLY A 288 -38.13 -6.12 -2.79
N THR A 289 -39.32 -6.13 -2.18
CA THR A 289 -39.81 -4.95 -1.45
C THR A 289 -39.12 -4.83 -0.09
N GLY A 290 -38.07 -3.99 -0.03
CA GLY A 290 -37.34 -3.64 1.19
C GLY A 290 -36.02 -4.39 1.41
N PHE A 291 -35.54 -5.12 0.40
CA PHE A 291 -34.29 -5.88 0.42
C PHE A 291 -33.71 -6.02 -0.99
N ARG A 292 -32.40 -6.32 -1.09
CA ARG A 292 -31.65 -6.22 -2.34
C ARG A 292 -31.84 -7.44 -3.26
N LYS A 293 -31.75 -8.65 -2.71
CA LYS A 293 -31.92 -9.92 -3.44
C LYS A 293 -33.39 -10.35 -3.45
N SER A 294 -33.87 -10.84 -4.58
CA SER A 294 -35.25 -11.27 -4.81
C SER A 294 -35.26 -12.47 -5.76
N ALA A 295 -36.38 -13.19 -5.85
CA ALA A 295 -36.52 -14.30 -6.80
C ALA A 295 -36.31 -13.87 -8.27
N LEU A 296 -36.46 -12.58 -8.59
CA LEU A 296 -36.29 -12.03 -9.93
C LEU A 296 -34.86 -11.53 -10.21
N ASN A 297 -34.01 -11.43 -9.19
CA ASN A 297 -32.66 -10.88 -9.34
C ASN A 297 -31.52 -11.64 -8.65
N GLU A 298 -31.80 -12.74 -7.96
CA GLU A 298 -30.79 -13.45 -7.16
C GLU A 298 -29.63 -14.01 -7.99
N ASP A 299 -29.90 -14.60 -9.16
CA ASP A 299 -28.88 -15.11 -10.06
C ASP A 299 -28.81 -14.29 -11.37
N PRO A 300 -27.75 -13.47 -11.58
CA PRO A 300 -27.56 -12.72 -12.81
C PRO A 300 -27.37 -13.59 -14.06
N PHE A 301 -26.97 -14.85 -13.88
CA PHE A 301 -26.69 -15.81 -14.95
C PHE A 301 -27.84 -16.79 -15.20
N SER A 302 -28.96 -16.68 -14.47
CA SER A 302 -30.13 -17.56 -14.64
C SER A 302 -30.62 -17.66 -16.10
N LYS A 303 -30.41 -16.60 -16.89
CA LYS A 303 -30.77 -16.53 -18.33
C LYS A 303 -29.62 -16.00 -19.21
N ARG A 304 -28.39 -15.99 -18.71
CA ARG A 304 -27.22 -15.47 -19.43
C ARG A 304 -26.04 -16.42 -19.30
N ASP A 305 -25.27 -16.53 -20.38
CA ASP A 305 -24.03 -17.28 -20.39
C ASP A 305 -22.97 -16.56 -19.57
N PHE A 306 -22.11 -17.31 -18.87
CA PHE A 306 -21.07 -16.72 -18.02
C PHE A 306 -20.14 -15.81 -18.81
N HIS A 307 -19.71 -16.19 -20.01
CA HIS A 307 -18.77 -15.40 -20.82
C HIS A 307 -19.30 -14.00 -21.25
N LEU A 308 -20.62 -13.78 -21.19
CA LEU A 308 -21.25 -12.48 -21.48
C LEU A 308 -21.34 -11.56 -20.25
N GLY A 309 -21.03 -12.07 -19.06
CA GLY A 309 -21.09 -11.31 -17.82
C GLY A 309 -22.50 -10.91 -17.35
N PRO A 310 -22.57 -10.29 -16.16
CA PRO A 310 -23.83 -9.86 -15.56
C PRO A 310 -24.41 -8.61 -16.23
N HIS A 311 -23.56 -7.79 -16.86
CA HIS A 311 -23.92 -6.55 -17.54
C HIS A 311 -23.94 -6.72 -19.07
N PRO A 312 -24.84 -6.03 -19.80
CA PRO A 312 -25.07 -6.25 -21.23
C PRO A 312 -24.09 -5.45 -22.10
N PHE A 313 -22.79 -5.68 -21.95
CA PHE A 313 -21.76 -5.01 -22.75
C PHE A 313 -21.90 -5.24 -24.27
N GLU A 314 -22.61 -6.29 -24.69
CA GLU A 314 -22.95 -6.58 -26.09
C GLU A 314 -23.89 -5.54 -26.71
N THR A 315 -24.57 -4.73 -25.89
CA THR A 315 -25.51 -3.70 -26.35
C THR A 315 -24.87 -2.34 -26.58
N LEU A 316 -23.61 -2.17 -26.17
CA LEU A 316 -22.87 -0.91 -26.31
C LEU A 316 -22.30 -0.77 -27.72
N LYS A 317 -22.22 0.48 -28.21
CA LYS A 317 -21.54 0.79 -29.47
C LYS A 317 -20.04 0.52 -29.30
N ARG A 318 -19.51 -0.34 -30.16
CA ARG A 318 -18.07 -0.63 -30.27
C ARG A 318 -17.43 0.27 -31.32
N VAL A 319 -16.21 0.69 -31.07
CA VAL A 319 -15.40 1.54 -31.96
C VAL A 319 -13.98 0.97 -32.06
N GLU A 320 -13.29 1.19 -33.17
CA GLU A 320 -11.94 0.63 -33.37
C GLU A 320 -10.90 1.28 -32.45
N ASN A 321 -10.99 2.60 -32.28
CA ASN A 321 -10.10 3.38 -31.42
C ASN A 321 -10.89 3.96 -30.24
N PRO A 322 -10.23 4.18 -29.08
CA PRO A 322 -10.86 4.88 -27.95
C PRO A 322 -11.45 6.24 -28.36
N THR A 323 -12.43 6.73 -27.59
CA THR A 323 -13.11 8.02 -27.85
C THR A 323 -12.26 9.25 -27.53
N THR A 324 -11.06 9.04 -27.00
CA THR A 324 -10.02 10.06 -26.77
C THR A 324 -8.79 9.74 -27.60
N TYR A 325 -8.14 10.76 -28.14
CA TYR A 325 -6.98 10.58 -29.01
C TYR A 325 -5.75 10.03 -28.25
N ILE A 326 -5.02 9.11 -28.88
CA ILE A 326 -3.76 8.53 -28.39
C ILE A 326 -2.78 8.45 -29.56
N ASP A 327 -1.65 9.16 -29.46
CA ASP A 327 -0.51 9.04 -30.37
C ASP A 327 0.41 7.92 -29.87
N GLU A 328 -0.03 6.68 -30.03
CA GLU A 328 0.65 5.50 -29.45
C GLU A 328 2.16 5.43 -29.70
N PRO A 329 2.70 5.74 -30.90
CA PRO A 329 4.15 5.74 -31.13
C PRO A 329 4.94 6.71 -30.24
N ARG A 330 4.29 7.70 -29.62
CA ARG A 330 4.93 8.74 -28.81
C ARG A 330 4.41 8.78 -27.37
N VAL A 331 3.70 7.75 -26.93
CA VAL A 331 3.35 7.62 -25.51
C VAL A 331 4.60 7.25 -24.72
N ALA A 332 5.08 8.18 -23.90
CA ALA A 332 6.28 7.98 -23.10
C ALA A 332 6.04 6.97 -21.97
N ARG A 333 6.86 5.92 -21.92
CA ARG A 333 6.97 5.03 -20.75
C ARG A 333 7.73 5.76 -19.65
N VAL A 334 7.20 5.71 -18.43
CA VAL A 334 7.80 6.34 -17.24
C VAL A 334 8.14 5.28 -16.20
N PRO A 335 9.10 5.50 -15.29
CA PRO A 335 9.46 4.49 -14.30
C PRO A 335 8.36 4.33 -13.26
N LYS A 336 8.26 3.15 -12.63
CA LYS A 336 7.31 2.89 -11.54
C LYS A 336 7.45 3.88 -10.37
N ARG A 337 8.65 4.45 -10.20
CA ARG A 337 8.98 5.51 -9.24
C ARG A 337 8.15 6.80 -9.40
N THR A 338 7.51 6.99 -10.55
CA THR A 338 6.57 8.09 -10.84
C THR A 338 5.27 8.02 -10.04
N ASP A 339 4.91 6.85 -9.50
CA ASP A 339 3.74 6.68 -8.63
C ASP A 339 3.81 7.66 -7.43
N MET A 340 2.76 8.48 -7.25
CA MET A 340 2.73 9.52 -6.22
C MET A 340 2.81 8.98 -4.78
N PHE A 341 2.32 7.75 -4.52
CA PHE A 341 2.49 7.12 -3.22
C PHE A 341 3.92 6.64 -3.01
N ALA A 342 4.61 6.19 -4.06
CA ALA A 342 6.05 5.93 -3.99
C ALA A 342 6.82 7.23 -3.74
N ARG A 343 6.51 8.30 -4.49
CA ARG A 343 7.11 9.64 -4.29
C ARG A 343 6.97 10.15 -2.86
N ALA A 344 5.78 10.01 -2.27
CA ALA A 344 5.55 10.36 -0.87
C ALA A 344 6.42 9.54 0.10
N GLN A 345 6.55 8.22 -0.10
CA GLN A 345 7.38 7.36 0.78
C GLN A 345 8.85 7.77 0.75
N PHE A 346 9.40 8.07 -0.42
CA PHE A 346 10.79 8.50 -0.55
C PHE A 346 11.03 9.96 -0.11
N GLY A 347 9.98 10.70 0.25
CA GLY A 347 10.09 12.08 0.73
C GLY A 347 10.10 13.15 -0.36
N ASP A 348 9.86 12.79 -1.62
CA ASP A 348 9.85 13.73 -2.76
C ASP A 348 8.85 14.88 -2.57
N MET A 349 7.78 14.61 -1.83
CA MET A 349 6.68 15.54 -1.58
C MET A 349 6.78 16.22 -0.20
N GLY A 350 7.92 16.10 0.48
CA GLY A 350 8.16 16.69 1.80
C GLY A 350 7.89 15.75 2.98
N LYS A 351 8.45 16.13 4.15
CA LYS A 351 8.48 15.33 5.38
C LYS A 351 7.09 14.96 5.90
N ASN A 352 6.12 15.88 5.82
CA ASN A 352 4.75 15.63 6.29
C ASN A 352 4.10 14.45 5.53
N LEU A 353 4.17 14.47 4.19
CA LEU A 353 3.61 13.37 3.40
C LEU A 353 4.39 12.07 3.60
N GLN A 354 5.71 12.13 3.76
CA GLN A 354 6.51 10.96 4.10
C GLN A 354 6.05 10.32 5.41
N GLN A 355 5.79 11.13 6.45
CA GLN A 355 5.26 10.61 7.72
C GLN A 355 3.85 10.03 7.56
N GLY A 356 2.97 10.68 6.80
CA GLY A 356 1.64 10.15 6.48
C GLY A 356 1.68 8.86 5.63
N ALA A 357 2.77 8.65 4.88
CA ALA A 357 3.02 7.46 4.08
C ALA A 357 3.71 6.32 4.83
N LYS A 358 4.51 6.63 5.85
CA LYS A 358 5.34 5.68 6.61
C LYS A 358 4.57 4.43 7.06
N GLY A 359 5.09 3.23 6.76
CA GLY A 359 4.44 1.95 7.09
C GLY A 359 3.06 1.74 6.44
N GLY A 360 2.72 2.56 5.44
CA GLY A 360 1.40 2.71 4.86
C GLY A 360 0.38 3.23 5.86
N TYR A 361 0.76 4.21 6.70
CA TYR A 361 -0.10 4.79 7.73
C TYR A 361 -1.48 5.18 7.17
N TYR A 362 -1.53 5.91 6.05
CA TYR A 362 -2.78 6.26 5.35
C TYR A 362 -3.71 5.07 5.06
N ALA A 363 -3.16 3.86 4.89
CA ALA A 363 -3.93 2.64 4.66
C ALA A 363 -4.27 1.90 5.97
N ARG A 364 -3.36 1.86 6.95
CA ARG A 364 -3.60 1.17 8.23
C ARG A 364 -4.34 2.00 9.28
N LYS A 365 -4.52 3.30 9.02
CA LYS A 365 -5.21 4.26 9.91
C LYS A 365 -6.56 3.76 10.38
N ALA A 366 -7.30 3.06 9.51
CA ALA A 366 -8.57 2.42 9.80
C ALA A 366 -8.43 0.89 9.93
N ALA A 367 -8.94 0.33 11.02
CA ALA A 367 -8.85 -1.11 11.31
C ALA A 367 -9.43 -2.01 10.21
N PRO A 368 -10.60 -1.73 9.59
CA PRO A 368 -11.14 -2.57 8.51
C PRO A 368 -10.19 -2.70 7.31
N SER A 369 -9.47 -1.63 6.97
CA SER A 369 -8.51 -1.61 5.88
C SER A 369 -7.24 -2.38 6.23
N MET A 370 -6.71 -2.21 7.45
CA MET A 370 -5.56 -3.00 7.90
C MET A 370 -5.88 -4.51 7.93
N ALA A 371 -7.11 -4.86 8.32
CA ALA A 371 -7.56 -6.24 8.34
C ALA A 371 -7.50 -6.92 6.96
N GLN A 372 -7.89 -6.19 5.91
CA GLN A 372 -7.82 -6.63 4.51
C GLN A 372 -6.38 -6.67 3.97
N ARG A 373 -5.57 -5.67 4.35
CA ARG A 373 -4.23 -5.44 3.81
C ARG A 373 -3.24 -6.57 4.12
N ARG A 374 -3.36 -7.24 5.28
CA ARG A 374 -2.49 -8.38 5.64
C ARG A 374 -2.56 -9.50 4.61
N MET A 375 -3.77 -9.94 4.26
CA MET A 375 -3.99 -10.98 3.25
C MET A 375 -3.60 -10.49 1.85
N LEU A 376 -3.92 -9.25 1.51
CA LEU A 376 -3.52 -8.65 0.23
C LEU A 376 -1.99 -8.68 0.05
N GLY A 377 -1.24 -8.40 1.12
CA GLY A 377 0.21 -8.53 1.14
C GLY A 377 0.69 -9.96 0.91
N ALA A 378 0.07 -10.95 1.57
CA ALA A 378 0.43 -12.37 1.40
C ALA A 378 0.31 -12.83 -0.07
N PHE A 379 -0.73 -12.38 -0.79
CA PHE A 379 -0.92 -12.73 -2.19
C PHE A 379 0.11 -12.15 -3.15
N VAL A 380 0.96 -11.19 -2.74
CA VAL A 380 2.07 -10.70 -3.57
C VAL A 380 3.01 -11.83 -3.98
N LEU A 381 3.14 -12.86 -3.14
CA LEU A 381 3.99 -14.02 -3.41
C LEU A 381 3.43 -14.97 -4.48
N LEU A 382 2.15 -14.84 -4.85
CA LEU A 382 1.45 -15.77 -5.75
C LEU A 382 1.09 -15.16 -7.12
N GLN A 383 1.45 -13.89 -7.34
CA GLN A 383 1.04 -13.12 -8.53
C GLN A 383 1.63 -13.68 -9.83
N ASP A 384 2.85 -14.20 -9.78
CA ASP A 384 3.59 -14.81 -10.87
C ASP A 384 4.20 -16.15 -10.45
N GLY A 385 4.77 -16.88 -11.41
CA GLY A 385 5.37 -18.19 -11.17
C GLY A 385 5.76 -18.87 -12.48
N ALA A 386 6.37 -20.05 -12.37
CA ALA A 386 6.68 -20.86 -13.54
C ALA A 386 5.39 -21.37 -14.22
N SER A 387 5.44 -21.47 -15.55
CA SER A 387 4.40 -22.11 -16.37
C SER A 387 4.65 -23.61 -16.47
N ALA A 388 3.59 -24.39 -16.67
CA ALA A 388 3.71 -25.84 -16.83
C ALA A 388 4.48 -26.22 -18.12
N GLU A 389 5.54 -27.01 -18.00
CA GLU A 389 6.38 -27.41 -19.16
C GLU A 389 5.64 -28.26 -20.20
N ALA A 390 4.66 -29.05 -19.78
CA ALA A 390 3.86 -29.94 -20.63
C ALA A 390 2.38 -29.51 -20.71
N GLY A 391 2.13 -28.19 -20.77
CA GLY A 391 0.79 -27.61 -20.86
C GLY A 391 0.06 -27.92 -22.18
N LEU A 392 -1.27 -27.75 -22.20
CA LEU A 392 -2.09 -27.97 -23.40
C LEU A 392 -1.88 -26.91 -24.50
N LEU A 393 -1.46 -25.69 -24.13
CA LEU A 393 -1.24 -24.56 -25.03
C LEU A 393 -2.36 -24.35 -26.09
N PRO A 394 -3.62 -24.13 -25.66
CA PRO A 394 -4.73 -23.93 -26.61
C PRO A 394 -4.53 -22.67 -27.48
N THR A 395 -4.74 -22.80 -28.79
CA THR A 395 -4.47 -21.73 -29.76
C THR A 395 -5.71 -21.03 -30.31
N ASP A 396 -6.93 -21.50 -30.01
CA ASP A 396 -8.17 -20.84 -30.46
C ASP A 396 -8.44 -19.59 -29.62
N GLU A 397 -8.12 -18.43 -30.19
CA GLU A 397 -8.30 -17.13 -29.57
C GLU A 397 -9.74 -16.87 -29.06
N SER A 398 -10.76 -17.30 -29.80
CA SER A 398 -12.17 -17.04 -29.45
C SER A 398 -12.62 -17.92 -28.29
N GLU A 399 -12.21 -19.19 -28.28
CA GLU A 399 -12.52 -20.10 -27.19
C GLU A 399 -11.75 -19.72 -25.93
N ASN A 400 -10.46 -19.39 -26.05
CA ASN A 400 -9.63 -18.91 -24.94
C ASN A 400 -10.24 -17.66 -24.28
N ALA A 401 -10.61 -16.66 -25.08
CA ALA A 401 -11.26 -15.45 -24.59
C ALA A 401 -12.59 -15.76 -23.87
N SER A 402 -13.37 -16.71 -24.38
CA SER A 402 -14.64 -17.12 -23.77
C SER A 402 -14.42 -17.88 -22.47
N ALA A 403 -13.41 -18.73 -22.41
CA ALA A 403 -13.05 -19.50 -21.21
C ALA A 403 -12.56 -18.60 -20.08
N VAL A 404 -11.66 -17.67 -20.38
CA VAL A 404 -11.20 -16.66 -19.42
C VAL A 404 -12.36 -15.82 -18.89
N LYS A 405 -13.22 -15.30 -19.77
CA LYS A 405 -14.38 -14.50 -19.34
C LYS A 405 -15.34 -15.32 -18.48
N ALA A 406 -15.69 -16.53 -18.92
CA ALA A 406 -16.59 -17.41 -18.17
C ALA A 406 -16.05 -17.73 -16.78
N ALA A 407 -14.78 -18.10 -16.66
CA ALA A 407 -14.14 -18.38 -15.38
C ALA A 407 -14.07 -17.13 -14.48
N THR A 408 -13.71 -15.98 -15.06
CA THR A 408 -13.61 -14.71 -14.33
C THR A 408 -14.97 -14.29 -13.75
N TYR A 409 -16.04 -14.39 -14.53
CA TYR A 409 -17.40 -14.10 -14.06
C TYR A 409 -17.94 -15.15 -13.08
N PHE A 410 -17.62 -16.43 -13.29
CA PHE A 410 -17.97 -17.51 -12.38
C PHE A 410 -17.38 -17.31 -10.97
N LEU A 411 -16.15 -16.78 -10.91
CA LEU A 411 -15.47 -16.44 -9.66
C LEU A 411 -16.03 -15.19 -8.95
N GLY A 412 -16.83 -14.38 -9.65
CA GLY A 412 -17.51 -13.20 -9.08
C GLY A 412 -16.86 -11.84 -9.39
N VAL A 413 -16.12 -11.71 -10.49
CA VAL A 413 -15.69 -10.40 -11.02
C VAL A 413 -16.89 -9.67 -11.67
N ASP A 414 -17.00 -8.35 -11.47
CA ASP A 414 -18.17 -7.58 -11.94
C ASP A 414 -18.12 -7.23 -13.43
N ALA A 415 -16.93 -6.97 -13.98
CA ALA A 415 -16.71 -6.82 -15.41
C ALA A 415 -15.30 -7.27 -15.83
N VAL A 416 -15.20 -7.95 -16.97
CA VAL A 416 -13.93 -8.35 -17.58
C VAL A 416 -13.92 -8.06 -19.07
N GLY A 417 -12.78 -7.61 -19.56
CA GLY A 417 -12.51 -7.38 -20.97
C GLY A 417 -11.06 -7.73 -21.31
N ILE A 418 -10.82 -8.06 -22.57
CA ILE A 418 -9.54 -8.56 -23.07
C ILE A 418 -9.03 -7.61 -24.14
N SER A 419 -7.76 -7.26 -24.11
CA SER A 419 -7.11 -6.44 -25.13
C SER A 419 -5.67 -6.88 -25.37
N ARG A 420 -5.06 -6.34 -26.43
CA ARG A 420 -3.59 -6.24 -26.50
C ARG A 420 -3.03 -5.52 -25.27
N CYS A 421 -1.75 -5.76 -24.99
CA CYS A 421 -0.95 -5.10 -23.95
C CYS A 421 0.26 -4.41 -24.59
N PRO A 422 0.08 -3.24 -25.23
CA PRO A 422 1.16 -2.54 -25.94
C PRO A 422 2.28 -2.09 -25.00
N ASP A 423 3.51 -1.98 -25.49
CA ASP A 423 4.69 -1.58 -24.70
C ASP A 423 4.49 -0.30 -23.90
N TRP A 424 3.80 0.69 -24.47
CA TRP A 424 3.53 1.97 -23.81
C TRP A 424 2.60 1.87 -22.59
N THR A 425 1.93 0.73 -22.40
CA THR A 425 1.14 0.44 -21.19
C THR A 425 2.00 -0.10 -20.04
N TRP A 426 3.26 -0.44 -20.29
CA TRP A 426 4.22 -0.88 -19.27
C TRP A 426 5.02 0.31 -18.72
N TYR A 427 5.33 0.28 -17.43
CA TYR A 427 6.35 1.19 -16.88
C TYR A 427 7.69 0.96 -17.61
N SER A 428 8.54 1.99 -17.68
CA SER A 428 9.89 1.85 -18.25
C SER A 428 10.84 1.04 -17.36
N HIS A 429 10.66 1.14 -16.03
CA HIS A 429 11.50 0.49 -15.04
C HIS A 429 10.69 -0.10 -13.88
N ASP A 430 11.18 -1.17 -13.28
CA ASP A 430 10.57 -1.86 -12.15
C ASP A 430 10.81 -1.13 -10.82
N ALA A 431 10.32 -1.71 -9.71
CA ALA A 431 10.49 -1.14 -8.36
C ALA A 431 11.96 -1.05 -7.91
N THR A 432 12.86 -1.80 -8.55
CA THR A 432 14.29 -1.84 -8.25
C THR A 432 15.09 -0.86 -9.10
N GLY A 433 14.42 -0.17 -10.04
CA GLY A 433 15.04 0.71 -11.03
C GLY A 433 15.67 -0.03 -12.20
N ALA A 434 15.39 -1.33 -12.38
CA ALA A 434 15.85 -2.08 -13.53
C ALA A 434 14.92 -1.82 -14.74
N PRO A 435 15.46 -1.69 -15.97
CA PRO A 435 14.64 -1.58 -17.17
C PRO A 435 13.67 -2.75 -17.29
N LEU A 436 12.42 -2.44 -17.63
CA LEU A 436 11.38 -3.43 -17.89
C LEU A 436 11.29 -3.68 -19.39
N GLU A 437 11.48 -4.92 -19.80
CA GLU A 437 11.11 -5.37 -21.14
C GLU A 437 9.74 -6.04 -21.06
N PRO A 438 8.71 -5.52 -21.75
CA PRO A 438 7.35 -6.10 -21.74
C PRO A 438 7.36 -7.61 -22.07
N PRO A 439 7.05 -8.49 -21.10
CA PRO A 439 7.13 -9.93 -21.31
C PRO A 439 5.88 -10.53 -21.99
N HIS A 440 4.78 -9.77 -22.04
CA HIS A 440 3.46 -10.25 -22.45
C HIS A 440 2.78 -9.21 -23.35
N ASP A 441 1.99 -9.69 -24.31
CA ASP A 441 1.30 -8.87 -25.32
C ASP A 441 -0.23 -8.92 -25.18
N GLN A 442 -0.77 -9.68 -24.22
CA GLN A 442 -2.20 -9.76 -23.91
C GLN A 442 -2.49 -9.22 -22.50
N ALA A 443 -3.65 -8.59 -22.34
CA ALA A 443 -4.16 -8.09 -21.06
C ALA A 443 -5.61 -8.51 -20.84
N ILE A 444 -5.88 -9.06 -19.66
CA ILE A 444 -7.22 -9.37 -19.14
C ILE A 444 -7.51 -8.36 -18.03
N SER A 445 -8.30 -7.35 -18.35
CA SER A 445 -8.67 -6.30 -17.41
C SER A 445 -9.93 -6.68 -16.64
N MET A 446 -9.88 -6.55 -15.32
CA MET A 446 -10.98 -6.92 -14.42
C MET A 446 -11.39 -5.72 -13.58
N ILE A 447 -12.69 -5.56 -13.35
CA ILE A 447 -13.28 -4.55 -12.48
C ILE A 447 -13.98 -5.23 -11.31
N ILE A 448 -13.68 -4.75 -10.11
CA ILE A 448 -14.41 -5.06 -8.86
C ILE A 448 -15.13 -3.79 -8.39
N ASP A 449 -16.43 -3.89 -8.13
CA ASP A 449 -17.26 -2.83 -7.56
C ASP A 449 -16.84 -2.56 -6.10
N GLN A 450 -16.64 -1.29 -5.74
CA GLN A 450 -16.32 -0.86 -4.37
C GLN A 450 -17.51 -0.90 -3.39
N GLY A 451 -18.71 -1.18 -3.88
CA GLY A 451 -19.93 -1.34 -3.09
C GLY A 451 -20.73 -0.04 -2.99
N TYR A 452 -21.91 -0.02 -3.61
CA TYR A 452 -22.82 1.14 -3.62
C TYR A 452 -23.29 1.50 -2.21
N GLU A 453 -23.73 0.51 -1.44
CA GLU A 453 -24.42 0.72 -0.17
C GLU A 453 -23.52 1.40 0.86
N THR A 454 -22.27 0.93 1.00
CA THR A 454 -21.31 1.56 1.92
C THR A 454 -20.94 2.96 1.44
N MET A 455 -20.80 3.17 0.13
CA MET A 455 -20.51 4.49 -0.45
C MET A 455 -21.64 5.50 -0.23
N GLU A 456 -22.90 5.06 -0.21
CA GLU A 456 -24.05 5.91 0.13
C GLU A 456 -23.98 6.43 1.57
N GLY A 457 -23.55 5.60 2.52
CA GLY A 457 -23.35 6.02 3.91
C GLY A 457 -22.16 6.94 4.13
N ALA A 458 -21.14 6.85 3.27
CA ALA A 458 -19.85 7.50 3.48
C ALA A 458 -19.83 8.94 2.93
N SER A 459 -18.97 9.81 3.46
CA SER A 459 -18.61 11.11 2.88
C SER A 459 -17.78 10.95 1.58
N GLY A 460 -17.16 9.79 1.43
CA GLY A 460 -16.18 9.46 0.39
C GLY A 460 -14.74 9.67 0.85
N ASP A 461 -14.52 10.34 1.97
CA ASP A 461 -13.22 10.67 2.56
C ASP A 461 -13.22 10.58 4.10
N ASP A 462 -14.10 9.76 4.64
CA ASP A 462 -14.17 9.41 6.06
C ASP A 462 -13.41 8.10 6.34
N TRP A 463 -13.66 7.49 7.51
CA TRP A 463 -12.94 6.32 8.02
C TRP A 463 -13.14 5.02 7.24
N ILE A 464 -14.16 4.92 6.36
CA ILE A 464 -14.39 3.70 5.57
C ILE A 464 -13.82 3.78 4.15
N SER A 465 -13.45 4.97 3.67
CA SER A 465 -13.06 5.22 2.28
C SER A 465 -11.94 4.29 1.80
N VAL A 466 -10.87 4.16 2.59
CA VAL A 466 -9.76 3.26 2.26
C VAL A 466 -10.16 1.77 2.29
N ALA A 467 -11.07 1.36 3.18
CA ALA A 467 -11.53 -0.03 3.26
C ALA A 467 -12.34 -0.43 2.03
N GLN A 468 -13.08 0.50 1.41
CA GLN A 468 -13.76 0.26 0.11
C GLN A 468 -12.76 -0.07 -0.99
N SER A 469 -11.64 0.67 -1.03
CA SER A 469 -10.55 0.40 -1.96
C SER A 469 -9.87 -0.94 -1.65
N MET A 470 -9.48 -1.17 -0.40
CA MET A 470 -8.73 -2.36 0.01
C MET A 470 -9.54 -3.65 -0.16
N ARG A 471 -10.85 -3.64 0.08
CA ARG A 471 -11.74 -4.76 -0.27
C ARG A 471 -11.62 -5.13 -1.75
N ALA A 472 -11.80 -4.14 -2.64
CA ALA A 472 -11.84 -4.39 -4.07
C ALA A 472 -10.45 -4.83 -4.60
N TYR A 473 -9.37 -4.28 -4.05
CA TYR A 473 -8.01 -4.71 -4.36
C TYR A 473 -7.69 -6.13 -3.88
N LEU A 474 -8.11 -6.48 -2.66
CA LEU A 474 -7.98 -7.83 -2.12
C LEU A 474 -8.71 -8.84 -3.01
N ARG A 475 -9.97 -8.53 -3.35
CA ARG A 475 -10.77 -9.37 -4.22
C ARG A 475 -10.11 -9.62 -5.57
N PHE A 476 -9.65 -8.57 -6.23
CA PHE A 476 -8.94 -8.73 -7.50
C PHE A 476 -7.69 -9.59 -7.34
N SER A 477 -6.90 -9.36 -6.29
CA SER A 477 -5.65 -10.10 -6.08
C SER A 477 -5.88 -11.60 -5.92
N LEU A 478 -6.98 -11.99 -5.28
CA LEU A 478 -7.44 -13.38 -5.24
C LEU A 478 -7.90 -13.87 -6.62
N LEU A 479 -8.92 -13.23 -7.20
CA LEU A 479 -9.60 -13.76 -8.40
C LEU A 479 -8.71 -13.69 -9.65
N GLY A 480 -8.05 -12.55 -9.88
CA GLY A 480 -7.08 -12.38 -10.97
C GLY A 480 -5.86 -13.27 -10.79
N GLY A 481 -5.45 -13.51 -9.53
CA GLY A 481 -4.42 -14.46 -9.18
C GLY A 481 -4.74 -15.90 -9.59
N VAL A 482 -5.94 -16.38 -9.29
CA VAL A 482 -6.46 -17.69 -9.72
C VAL A 482 -6.49 -17.80 -11.25
N ILE A 483 -6.94 -16.75 -11.96
CA ILE A 483 -6.93 -16.76 -13.43
C ILE A 483 -5.50 -16.81 -13.99
N ALA A 484 -4.56 -16.03 -13.44
CA ALA A 484 -3.16 -16.08 -13.84
C ALA A 484 -2.56 -17.48 -13.61
N LYS A 485 -2.83 -18.09 -12.46
CA LYS A 485 -2.41 -19.47 -12.15
C LYS A 485 -3.02 -20.48 -13.12
N GLN A 486 -4.30 -20.36 -13.45
CA GLN A 486 -4.95 -21.23 -14.42
C GLN A 486 -4.28 -21.15 -15.80
N ILE A 487 -3.91 -19.95 -16.25
CA ILE A 487 -3.20 -19.75 -17.51
C ILE A 487 -1.79 -20.38 -17.46
N ARG A 488 -1.08 -20.25 -16.32
CA ARG A 488 0.20 -20.94 -16.10
C ARG A 488 0.08 -22.46 -16.13
N ASN A 489 -1.01 -23.01 -15.59
CA ASN A 489 -1.31 -24.44 -15.66
C ASN A 489 -1.55 -24.93 -17.11
N LEU A 490 -1.99 -24.04 -18.01
CA LEU A 490 -2.12 -24.34 -19.44
C LEU A 490 -0.79 -24.31 -20.21
N GLY A 491 0.30 -23.82 -19.58
CA GLY A 491 1.63 -23.71 -20.15
C GLY A 491 2.02 -22.31 -20.64
N TYR A 492 1.11 -21.33 -20.57
CA TYR A 492 1.38 -19.95 -20.95
C TYR A 492 1.96 -19.15 -19.78
N LYS A 493 2.73 -18.10 -20.05
CA LYS A 493 3.21 -17.17 -19.01
C LYS A 493 2.07 -16.25 -18.61
N ALA A 494 1.92 -16.00 -17.31
CA ALA A 494 0.94 -15.04 -16.83
C ALA A 494 1.32 -14.44 -15.48
N LYS A 495 1.02 -13.14 -15.32
CA LYS A 495 1.22 -12.37 -14.08
C LYS A 495 -0.03 -11.57 -13.74
N SER A 496 -0.43 -11.61 -12.46
CA SER A 496 -1.47 -10.73 -11.92
C SER A 496 -0.84 -9.42 -11.42
N HIS A 497 -1.25 -8.28 -11.97
CA HIS A 497 -0.80 -6.94 -11.58
C HIS A 497 -1.83 -6.30 -10.63
N THR A 498 -1.46 -6.23 -9.35
CA THR A 498 -2.31 -5.74 -8.25
C THR A 498 -1.90 -4.32 -7.83
N VAL A 499 -2.59 -3.77 -6.81
CA VAL A 499 -2.20 -2.49 -6.19
C VAL A 499 -0.89 -2.57 -5.41
N LEU A 500 -0.53 -3.75 -4.89
CA LEU A 500 0.70 -3.92 -4.12
C LEU A 500 1.88 -4.30 -5.00
N ASP A 501 1.66 -4.94 -6.14
CA ASP A 501 2.72 -5.10 -7.13
C ASP A 501 2.15 -5.22 -8.55
N GLY A 502 2.64 -4.37 -9.44
CA GLY A 502 2.19 -4.25 -10.83
C GLY A 502 3.25 -3.55 -11.68
N GLU A 503 3.26 -3.85 -12.98
CA GLU A 503 4.25 -3.35 -13.97
C GLU A 503 3.56 -2.67 -15.16
N VAL A 504 2.22 -2.65 -15.17
CA VAL A 504 1.40 -2.04 -16.20
C VAL A 504 0.51 -0.94 -15.64
N LEU A 505 0.20 0.05 -16.48
CA LEU A 505 -0.80 1.07 -16.26
C LEU A 505 -2.17 0.49 -16.60
N GLN A 506 -3.03 0.35 -15.59
CA GLN A 506 -4.34 -0.27 -15.76
C GLN A 506 -5.37 0.60 -16.54
N PRO A 507 -5.44 1.95 -16.36
CA PRO A 507 -6.41 2.77 -17.07
C PRO A 507 -6.42 2.60 -18.60
N PRO A 508 -5.28 2.64 -19.33
CA PRO A 508 -5.33 2.43 -20.78
C PRO A 508 -5.79 1.02 -21.16
N LEU A 509 -5.48 0.00 -20.38
CA LEU A 509 -5.93 -1.37 -20.65
C LEU A 509 -7.45 -1.53 -20.47
N LEU A 510 -8.07 -0.81 -19.52
CA LEU A 510 -9.53 -0.75 -19.40
C LEU A 510 -10.19 -0.09 -20.63
N LEU A 511 -9.55 0.94 -21.19
CA LEU A 511 -10.03 1.61 -22.41
C LEU A 511 -9.97 0.68 -23.62
N LEU A 512 -8.81 0.05 -23.83
CA LEU A 512 -8.59 -0.88 -24.94
C LEU A 512 -9.50 -2.10 -24.85
N ALA A 513 -9.76 -2.61 -23.64
CA ALA A 513 -10.68 -3.71 -23.38
C ALA A 513 -12.17 -3.33 -23.48
N GLY A 514 -12.49 -2.06 -23.74
CA GLY A 514 -13.87 -1.59 -23.87
C GLY A 514 -14.69 -1.69 -22.58
N LEU A 515 -14.05 -1.49 -21.43
CA LEU A 515 -14.69 -1.53 -20.12
C LEU A 515 -15.14 -0.15 -19.61
N GLY A 516 -14.76 0.92 -20.31
CA GLY A 516 -15.17 2.27 -19.98
C GLY A 516 -14.57 3.31 -20.92
N GLU A 517 -14.81 4.57 -20.60
CA GLU A 517 -14.27 5.74 -21.31
C GLU A 517 -13.51 6.66 -20.35
N VAL A 518 -12.63 7.50 -20.88
CA VAL A 518 -11.94 8.56 -20.10
C VAL A 518 -12.99 9.51 -19.53
N SER A 519 -12.86 9.83 -18.24
CA SER A 519 -13.79 10.69 -17.52
C SER A 519 -13.12 11.96 -17.01
N ARG A 520 -13.92 12.98 -16.66
CA ARG A 520 -13.42 14.23 -16.05
C ARG A 520 -12.66 14.01 -14.74
N ILE A 521 -12.91 12.91 -14.02
CA ILE A 521 -12.17 12.58 -12.79
C ILE A 521 -10.67 12.47 -13.08
N GLY A 522 -10.29 12.16 -14.33
CA GLY A 522 -8.92 12.08 -14.80
C GLY A 522 -8.48 10.63 -14.92
N GLU A 523 -7.68 10.16 -13.97
CA GLU A 523 -7.07 8.82 -13.98
C GLU A 523 -8.05 7.67 -13.67
N VAL A 524 -9.36 7.93 -13.71
CA VAL A 524 -10.42 6.96 -13.50
C VAL A 524 -11.21 6.77 -14.79
N ILE A 525 -11.10 5.57 -15.35
CA ILE A 525 -11.94 5.13 -16.46
C ILE A 525 -13.33 4.82 -15.92
N LEU A 526 -14.35 5.45 -16.51
CA LEU A 526 -15.72 5.33 -16.03
C LEU A 526 -16.46 4.23 -16.80
N ASN A 527 -17.02 3.28 -16.05
CA ASN A 527 -17.78 2.17 -16.60
C ASN A 527 -19.26 2.58 -16.83
N PRO A 528 -19.89 2.17 -17.94
CA PRO A 528 -21.27 2.56 -18.26
C PRO A 528 -22.37 2.04 -17.30
N PHE A 529 -22.08 0.98 -16.53
CA PHE A 529 -23.04 0.36 -15.62
C PHE A 529 -22.73 0.62 -14.15
N LEU A 530 -21.45 0.54 -13.77
CA LEU A 530 -20.96 0.75 -12.40
C LEU A 530 -20.55 2.21 -12.13
N GLY A 531 -20.50 3.05 -13.16
CA GLY A 531 -19.94 4.38 -13.07
C GLY A 531 -18.45 4.33 -12.72
N PRO A 532 -17.93 5.29 -11.94
CA PRO A 532 -16.55 5.29 -11.49
C PRO A 532 -16.34 4.45 -10.21
N ARG A 533 -17.34 3.72 -9.70
CA ARG A 533 -17.33 3.00 -8.40
C ARG A 533 -16.54 1.68 -8.46
N LEU A 534 -15.32 1.72 -8.99
CA LEU A 534 -14.57 0.52 -9.29
C LEU A 534 -13.14 0.58 -8.77
N LYS A 535 -12.54 -0.59 -8.55
CA LYS A 535 -11.11 -0.80 -8.67
C LYS A 535 -10.86 -1.77 -9.80
N SER A 536 -9.75 -1.58 -10.49
CA SER A 536 -9.30 -2.49 -11.52
C SER A 536 -8.10 -3.30 -11.06
N GLY A 537 -7.89 -4.39 -11.79
CA GLY A 537 -6.62 -5.09 -11.84
C GLY A 537 -6.49 -5.78 -13.20
N VAL A 538 -5.27 -6.20 -13.53
CA VAL A 538 -4.95 -6.75 -14.85
C VAL A 538 -4.16 -8.04 -14.70
N VAL A 539 -4.51 -9.07 -15.46
CA VAL A 539 -3.63 -10.21 -15.71
C VAL A 539 -3.02 -10.05 -17.09
N THR A 540 -1.68 -10.05 -17.20
CA THR A 540 -1.00 -10.11 -18.51
C THR A 540 -0.55 -11.52 -18.83
N THR A 541 -0.51 -11.88 -20.10
CA THR A 541 -0.13 -13.23 -20.57
C THR A 541 0.34 -13.22 -22.03
N ASP A 542 1.02 -14.29 -22.45
CA ASP A 542 1.29 -14.63 -23.85
C ASP A 542 0.26 -15.63 -24.44
N MET A 543 -0.81 -15.98 -23.71
CA MET A 543 -1.88 -16.85 -24.21
C MET A 543 -2.73 -16.12 -25.28
N PRO A 544 -2.80 -16.61 -26.52
CA PRO A 544 -3.53 -15.94 -27.59
C PRO A 544 -5.04 -15.88 -27.28
N MET A 545 -5.64 -14.68 -27.40
CA MET A 545 -7.04 -14.43 -27.10
C MET A 545 -7.64 -13.40 -28.04
N ALA A 546 -8.92 -13.57 -28.38
CA ALA A 546 -9.67 -12.57 -29.13
C ALA A 546 -9.92 -11.33 -28.26
N HIS A 547 -9.61 -10.16 -28.80
CA HIS A 547 -9.75 -8.89 -28.08
C HIS A 547 -11.17 -8.33 -28.17
N ASP A 548 -11.59 -7.67 -27.10
CA ASP A 548 -12.69 -6.73 -27.11
C ASP A 548 -12.29 -5.45 -27.85
N LYS A 549 -13.30 -4.66 -28.22
CA LYS A 549 -13.12 -3.34 -28.82
C LYS A 549 -13.47 -2.24 -27.81
N PRO A 550 -12.81 -1.07 -27.88
CA PRO A 550 -13.23 0.13 -27.17
C PRO A 550 -14.73 0.45 -27.37
N ILE A 551 -15.31 1.19 -26.43
CA ILE A 551 -16.73 1.55 -26.43
C ILE A 551 -16.94 3.05 -26.57
N ASP A 552 -18.10 3.44 -27.09
CA ASP A 552 -18.61 4.80 -27.10
C ASP A 552 -20.04 4.80 -26.55
N PHE A 553 -20.20 5.30 -25.33
CA PHE A 553 -21.51 5.47 -24.69
C PHE A 553 -21.82 6.96 -24.44
N GLY A 554 -21.16 7.85 -25.18
CA GLY A 554 -21.39 9.30 -25.12
C GLY A 554 -20.74 10.00 -23.92
N LEU A 555 -19.81 9.36 -23.21
CA LEU A 555 -19.26 9.93 -21.98
C LEU A 555 -18.49 11.23 -22.22
N GLN A 556 -17.75 11.34 -23.32
CA GLN A 556 -16.93 12.54 -23.60
C GLN A 556 -17.79 13.81 -23.57
N LYS A 557 -18.90 13.81 -24.31
CA LYS A 557 -19.88 14.92 -24.35
C LYS A 557 -20.55 15.15 -23.00
N PHE A 558 -20.84 14.08 -22.25
CA PHE A 558 -21.44 14.18 -20.92
C PHE A 558 -20.49 14.87 -19.94
N CYS A 559 -19.22 14.44 -19.89
CA CYS A 559 -18.21 14.98 -19.00
C CYS A 559 -17.79 16.40 -19.39
N GLU A 560 -17.71 16.74 -20.68
CA GLU A 560 -17.49 18.11 -21.15
C GLU A 560 -18.47 19.11 -20.52
N SER A 561 -19.72 18.69 -20.33
CA SER A 561 -20.80 19.54 -19.81
C SER A 561 -21.11 19.36 -18.32
N CYS A 562 -20.44 18.44 -17.62
CA CYS A 562 -20.70 18.13 -16.21
C CYS A 562 -19.44 18.32 -15.34
N ASN A 563 -19.56 19.15 -14.30
CA ASN A 563 -18.46 19.48 -13.37
C ASN A 563 -18.68 18.95 -11.94
N LYS A 564 -19.63 18.04 -11.72
CA LYS A 564 -19.98 17.60 -10.35
C LYS A 564 -18.79 16.97 -9.59
N CYS A 565 -17.98 16.14 -10.23
CA CYS A 565 -16.79 15.58 -9.58
C CYS A 565 -15.73 16.65 -9.24
N ALA A 566 -15.54 17.64 -10.11
CA ALA A 566 -14.64 18.77 -9.88
C ALA A 566 -15.12 19.64 -8.72
N ARG A 567 -16.40 20.02 -8.73
CA ARG A 567 -17.06 20.78 -7.66
C ARG A 567 -16.96 20.11 -6.30
N GLU A 568 -17.11 18.78 -6.25
CA GLU A 568 -17.14 18.04 -4.99
C GLU A 568 -15.76 17.56 -4.51
N CYS A 569 -14.68 17.86 -5.26
CA CYS A 569 -13.33 17.45 -4.92
C CYS A 569 -12.79 18.28 -3.73
N PRO A 570 -12.50 17.66 -2.57
CA PRO A 570 -12.11 18.41 -1.38
C PRO A 570 -10.73 19.06 -1.51
N SER A 571 -9.84 18.52 -2.36
CA SER A 571 -8.52 19.08 -2.62
C SER A 571 -8.47 20.03 -3.82
N GLY A 572 -9.58 20.17 -4.57
CA GLY A 572 -9.60 20.93 -5.81
C GLY A 572 -8.70 20.37 -6.92
N ALA A 573 -8.36 19.08 -6.88
CA ALA A 573 -7.42 18.45 -7.81
C ALA A 573 -7.99 18.14 -9.21
N ILE A 574 -9.33 18.12 -9.35
CA ILE A 574 -10.00 17.76 -10.61
C ILE A 574 -10.28 19.04 -11.41
N THR A 575 -9.88 19.04 -12.69
CA THR A 575 -10.08 20.17 -13.59
C THR A 575 -11.55 20.36 -14.01
N ALA A 576 -12.02 21.60 -13.96
CA ALA A 576 -13.27 22.05 -14.59
C ALA A 576 -13.07 22.44 -16.06
N GLY A 577 -11.82 22.44 -16.54
CA GLY A 577 -11.42 22.84 -17.89
C GLY A 577 -11.62 21.79 -18.99
N PRO A 578 -11.05 22.02 -20.18
CA PRO A 578 -11.13 21.11 -21.31
C PRO A 578 -10.22 19.88 -21.12
N LYS A 579 -10.36 18.91 -22.04
CA LYS A 579 -9.35 17.85 -22.22
C LYS A 579 -8.14 18.41 -22.95
N LEU A 580 -6.96 17.98 -22.55
CA LEU A 580 -5.69 18.40 -23.14
C LEU A 580 -4.74 17.19 -23.27
N MET A 581 -3.68 17.35 -24.05
CA MET A 581 -2.69 16.30 -24.30
C MET A 581 -1.68 16.18 -23.16
N PHE A 582 -1.50 14.96 -22.66
CA PHE A 582 -0.50 14.59 -21.65
C PHE A 582 0.21 13.32 -22.10
N ASN A 583 1.56 13.36 -22.23
CA ASN A 583 2.38 12.19 -22.58
C ASN A 583 1.88 11.42 -23.81
N GLY A 584 1.42 12.12 -24.85
CA GLY A 584 0.94 11.51 -26.10
C GLY A 584 -0.53 11.08 -26.10
N TYR A 585 -1.32 11.34 -25.05
CA TYR A 585 -2.75 11.02 -25.01
C TYR A 585 -3.63 12.16 -24.47
N GLU A 586 -4.87 12.21 -24.93
CA GLU A 586 -5.87 13.22 -24.54
C GLU A 586 -6.57 12.82 -23.22
N ILE A 587 -6.61 13.73 -22.24
CA ILE A 587 -7.19 13.46 -20.91
C ILE A 587 -7.65 14.75 -20.20
N TRP A 588 -8.63 14.65 -19.29
CA TRP A 588 -8.82 15.64 -18.22
C TRP A 588 -7.80 15.39 -17.12
N LYS A 589 -6.57 15.87 -17.28
CA LYS A 589 -5.51 15.58 -16.30
C LYS A 589 -5.81 16.25 -14.96
N SER A 590 -5.90 15.47 -13.89
CA SER A 590 -5.99 15.94 -12.51
C SER A 590 -4.62 16.31 -11.96
N ASP A 591 -4.59 17.22 -10.97
CA ASP A 591 -3.41 17.48 -10.14
C ASP A 591 -3.20 16.29 -9.18
N SER A 592 -2.44 15.28 -9.66
CA SER A 592 -2.19 14.04 -8.91
C SER A 592 -1.41 14.29 -7.62
N GLN A 593 -0.61 15.36 -7.54
CA GLN A 593 0.08 15.74 -6.30
C GLN A 593 -0.93 16.20 -5.25
N LYS A 594 -1.83 17.16 -5.57
CA LYS A 594 -2.90 17.61 -4.65
C LYS A 594 -3.80 16.45 -4.19
N CYS A 595 -4.16 15.56 -5.12
CA CYS A 595 -4.97 14.38 -4.81
C CYS A 595 -4.24 13.43 -3.83
N ALA A 596 -2.98 13.10 -4.11
CA ALA A 596 -2.17 12.24 -3.25
C ALA A 596 -1.93 12.87 -1.88
N THR A 597 -1.59 14.17 -1.81
CA THR A 597 -1.46 14.92 -0.56
C THR A 597 -2.70 14.75 0.31
N TYR A 598 -3.88 15.10 -0.21
CA TYR A 598 -5.11 15.01 0.56
C TYR A 598 -5.43 13.58 1.01
N ARG A 599 -5.23 12.58 0.13
CA ARG A 599 -5.47 11.18 0.46
C ARG A 599 -4.56 10.68 1.58
N ILE A 600 -3.30 11.11 1.59
CA ILE A 600 -2.31 10.68 2.58
C ILE A 600 -2.51 11.38 3.93
N THR A 601 -2.84 12.68 3.92
CA THR A 601 -2.79 13.52 5.12
C THR A 601 -4.16 13.91 5.70
N THR A 602 -5.28 13.44 5.14
CA THR A 602 -6.61 13.79 5.69
C THR A 602 -6.76 13.33 7.14
N GLU A 603 -7.10 14.27 8.03
CA GLU A 603 -7.22 13.99 9.47
C GLU A 603 -8.59 13.37 9.80
N GLY A 604 -9.67 13.89 9.20
CA GLY A 604 -11.06 13.48 9.48
C GLY A 604 -11.51 12.17 8.82
N GLY A 605 -10.58 11.36 8.31
CA GLY A 605 -10.86 10.08 7.66
C GLY A 605 -9.60 9.34 7.25
N ALA A 606 -9.73 8.39 6.32
CA ALA A 606 -8.61 7.62 5.81
C ALA A 606 -8.73 7.47 4.28
N MET A 607 -7.85 8.16 3.54
CA MET A 607 -7.89 8.31 2.09
C MET A 607 -9.13 9.05 1.58
N CYS A 608 -9.32 9.08 0.26
CA CYS A 608 -10.46 9.74 -0.39
C CYS A 608 -10.82 9.03 -1.70
N GLY A 609 -12.13 8.96 -1.94
CA GLY A 609 -12.80 8.44 -3.14
C GLY A 609 -14.08 9.22 -3.44
N ARG A 610 -14.21 10.45 -2.92
CA ARG A 610 -15.43 11.28 -3.01
C ARG A 610 -15.88 11.56 -4.44
N CYS A 611 -14.94 11.69 -5.38
CA CYS A 611 -15.25 11.88 -6.80
C CYS A 611 -16.05 10.71 -7.39
N MET A 612 -15.87 9.48 -6.89
CA MET A 612 -16.66 8.32 -7.31
C MET A 612 -18.07 8.39 -6.75
N LYS A 613 -18.20 8.74 -5.47
CA LYS A 613 -19.48 8.87 -4.75
C LYS A 613 -20.41 9.88 -5.44
N THR A 614 -19.89 11.05 -5.79
CA THR A 614 -20.72 12.17 -6.25
C THR A 614 -20.99 12.16 -7.75
N CYS A 615 -20.37 11.25 -8.50
CA CYS A 615 -20.61 11.13 -9.93
C CYS A 615 -22.06 10.72 -10.23
N PRO A 616 -22.78 11.38 -11.15
CA PRO A 616 -24.15 10.99 -11.51
C PRO A 616 -24.27 9.57 -12.10
N TRP A 617 -23.16 8.97 -12.51
CA TRP A 617 -23.11 7.59 -13.00
C TRP A 617 -23.00 6.55 -11.87
N ASN A 618 -22.79 6.97 -10.63
CA ASN A 618 -22.79 6.11 -9.45
C ASN A 618 -24.23 5.73 -9.05
N LEU A 619 -24.83 4.82 -9.81
CA LEU A 619 -26.23 4.42 -9.68
C LEU A 619 -26.38 3.14 -8.84
N GLU A 620 -27.56 2.96 -8.24
CA GLU A 620 -27.92 1.77 -7.45
C GLU A 620 -28.18 0.55 -8.35
N GLY A 621 -28.55 0.77 -9.62
CA GLY A 621 -28.86 -0.27 -10.59
C GLY A 621 -30.32 -0.70 -10.58
N ILE A 622 -31.24 0.19 -10.21
CA ILE A 622 -32.68 -0.12 -10.12
C ILE A 622 -33.47 0.34 -11.34
N PHE A 623 -34.66 -0.24 -11.52
CA PHE A 623 -35.52 0.00 -12.69
C PHE A 623 -35.78 1.48 -12.94
N LYS A 624 -36.00 2.28 -11.88
CA LYS A 624 -36.29 3.73 -11.98
C LYS A 624 -35.14 4.56 -12.58
N GLU A 625 -33.91 4.04 -12.57
CA GLU A 625 -32.71 4.75 -13.06
C GLU A 625 -32.43 4.47 -14.55
N ARG A 626 -33.11 3.48 -15.14
CA ARG A 626 -32.91 3.12 -16.56
C ARG A 626 -33.18 4.29 -17.51
N PRO A 627 -34.23 5.13 -17.33
CA PRO A 627 -34.46 6.30 -18.17
C PRO A 627 -33.32 7.33 -18.06
N PHE A 628 -32.80 7.58 -16.84
CA PHE A 628 -31.66 8.47 -16.62
C PHE A 628 -30.43 7.98 -17.40
N ARG A 629 -30.06 6.70 -17.22
CA ARG A 629 -28.90 6.11 -17.91
C ARG A 629 -29.06 6.17 -19.42
N TRP A 630 -30.26 5.84 -19.92
CA TRP A 630 -30.55 5.90 -21.35
C TRP A 630 -30.41 7.33 -21.90
N ALA A 631 -30.95 8.33 -21.21
CA ALA A 631 -30.81 9.73 -21.60
C ALA A 631 -29.35 10.20 -21.55
N ALA A 632 -28.60 9.82 -20.52
CA ALA A 632 -27.18 10.14 -20.38
C ALA A 632 -26.33 9.56 -21.53
N MET A 633 -26.67 8.36 -22.00
CA MET A 633 -25.96 7.70 -23.12
C MET A 633 -26.38 8.22 -24.51
N ASN A 634 -27.67 8.49 -24.72
CA ASN A 634 -28.21 8.81 -26.06
C ASN A 634 -28.37 10.32 -26.32
N PHE A 635 -28.51 11.12 -25.26
CA PHE A 635 -28.62 12.58 -25.32
C PHE A 635 -27.63 13.24 -24.35
N PRO A 636 -26.31 12.97 -24.49
CA PRO A 636 -25.30 13.43 -23.51
C PRO A 636 -25.22 14.96 -23.37
N ALA A 637 -25.67 15.73 -24.37
CA ALA A 637 -25.79 17.19 -24.27
C ALA A 637 -26.77 17.66 -23.18
N THR A 638 -27.65 16.78 -22.67
CA THR A 638 -28.54 17.07 -21.53
C THR A 638 -27.85 16.93 -20.17
N ALA A 639 -26.55 16.60 -20.13
CA ALA A 639 -25.77 16.39 -18.91
C ALA A 639 -25.91 17.51 -17.84
N PRO A 640 -25.94 18.82 -18.17
CA PRO A 640 -26.16 19.85 -17.15
C PRO A 640 -27.51 19.72 -16.45
N ALA A 641 -28.57 19.43 -17.20
CA ALA A 641 -29.92 19.22 -16.66
C ALA A 641 -29.99 17.93 -15.83
N LEU A 642 -29.36 16.85 -16.32
CA LEU A 642 -29.27 15.57 -15.61
C LEU A 642 -28.48 15.69 -14.30
N ALA A 643 -27.35 16.41 -14.29
CA ALA A 643 -26.57 16.67 -13.09
C ALA A 643 -27.33 17.53 -12.08
N LYS A 644 -28.08 18.53 -12.54
CA LYS A 644 -28.95 19.34 -11.68
C LYS A 644 -30.11 18.52 -11.09
N LEU A 645 -30.71 17.63 -11.87
CA LEU A 645 -31.72 16.69 -11.39
C LEU A 645 -31.14 15.75 -10.32
N ASP A 646 -29.95 15.19 -10.60
CA ASP A 646 -29.19 14.33 -9.69
C ASP A 646 -28.89 15.03 -8.35
N ASP A 647 -28.47 16.30 -8.40
CA ASP A 647 -28.33 17.14 -7.20
C ASP A 647 -29.67 17.36 -6.48
N THR A 648 -30.76 17.64 -7.21
CA THR A 648 -32.09 17.94 -6.65
C THR A 648 -32.66 16.76 -5.87
N VAL A 649 -32.48 15.54 -6.39
CA VAL A 649 -32.91 14.31 -5.70
C VAL A 649 -31.99 13.87 -4.56
N GLY A 650 -30.86 14.58 -4.37
CA GLY A 650 -29.93 14.36 -3.26
C GLY A 650 -28.89 13.26 -3.49
N ASN A 651 -28.72 12.77 -4.72
CA ASN A 651 -27.75 11.73 -5.03
C ASN A 651 -26.32 12.25 -4.79
N GLY A 652 -25.49 11.41 -4.16
CA GLY A 652 -24.15 11.77 -3.69
C GLY A 652 -24.13 12.45 -2.32
N GLY A 653 -25.28 12.63 -1.65
CA GLY A 653 -25.36 13.00 -0.24
C GLY A 653 -25.08 11.83 0.72
N LEU A 654 -25.18 12.09 2.03
CA LEU A 654 -25.01 11.07 3.07
C LEU A 654 -26.32 10.33 3.34
N ASN A 655 -26.24 9.00 3.48
CA ASN A 655 -27.33 8.18 3.97
C ASN A 655 -26.96 7.50 5.30
N PRO A 656 -27.38 8.04 6.46
CA PRO A 656 -26.96 7.51 7.76
C PRO A 656 -27.41 6.06 8.01
N VAL A 657 -28.47 5.58 7.34
CA VAL A 657 -28.92 4.18 7.44
C VAL A 657 -27.85 3.20 6.93
N LYS A 658 -26.97 3.68 6.05
CA LYS A 658 -25.90 2.90 5.44
C LYS A 658 -24.55 3.08 6.12
N LYS A 659 -24.43 3.96 7.13
CA LYS A 659 -23.24 4.09 7.97
C LYS A 659 -23.23 2.97 9.01
N TRP A 660 -22.37 1.98 8.82
CA TRP A 660 -22.29 0.78 9.67
C TRP A 660 -20.98 0.63 10.43
N TRP A 661 -19.95 1.39 10.06
CA TRP A 661 -18.62 1.31 10.65
C TRP A 661 -18.47 2.23 11.86
N TRP A 662 -17.45 1.96 12.66
CA TRP A 662 -17.01 2.83 13.74
C TRP A 662 -15.90 3.75 13.26
N ASP A 663 -15.93 5.00 13.70
CA ASP A 663 -14.92 6.01 13.39
C ASP A 663 -13.71 5.84 14.33
N LEU A 664 -12.98 4.74 14.13
CA LEU A 664 -11.79 4.38 14.91
C LEU A 664 -10.50 4.68 14.16
N GLU A 665 -9.53 5.22 14.89
CA GLU A 665 -8.20 5.60 14.44
C GLU A 665 -7.13 4.81 15.19
N LEU A 666 -6.06 4.44 14.49
CA LEU A 666 -4.87 3.83 15.10
C LEU A 666 -4.10 4.86 15.93
N ASN A 667 -3.90 4.58 17.22
CA ASN A 667 -3.10 5.40 18.13
C ASN A 667 -1.67 4.86 18.29
N SER A 668 -0.82 5.64 18.96
CA SER A 668 0.60 5.32 19.21
C SER A 668 0.81 4.11 20.14
N ASP A 669 -0.18 3.75 20.96
CA ASP A 669 -0.18 2.54 21.79
C ASP A 669 -0.48 1.25 20.99
N GLY A 670 -0.73 1.40 19.68
CA GLY A 670 -1.07 0.32 18.76
C GLY A 670 -2.53 -0.10 18.78
N GLY A 671 -3.37 0.47 19.65
CA GLY A 671 -4.80 0.24 19.70
C GLY A 671 -5.58 1.12 18.72
N TYR A 672 -6.81 0.73 18.41
CA TYR A 672 -7.75 1.55 17.64
C TYR A 672 -8.78 2.18 18.58
N HIS A 673 -8.87 3.51 18.56
CA HIS A 673 -9.73 4.27 19.48
C HIS A 673 -10.60 5.27 18.70
N PRO A 674 -11.74 5.71 19.25
CA PRO A 674 -12.53 6.78 18.65
C PRO A 674 -11.65 7.98 18.34
N THR A 675 -11.70 8.47 17.10
CA THR A 675 -10.88 9.62 16.71
C THR A 675 -11.27 10.86 17.54
N ASN A 676 -10.29 11.68 17.88
CA ASN A 676 -10.49 12.99 18.49
C ASN A 676 -10.62 14.11 17.44
N LYS A 677 -10.47 13.78 16.16
CA LYS A 677 -10.59 14.71 15.03
C LYS A 677 -12.04 14.79 14.56
N GLU A 678 -12.40 15.93 13.95
CA GLU A 678 -13.71 16.06 13.32
C GLU A 678 -13.81 15.08 12.13
N VAL A 679 -14.82 14.21 12.17
CA VAL A 679 -15.05 13.24 11.10
C VAL A 679 -15.59 13.96 9.87
N ASN A 680 -15.02 13.67 8.69
CA ASN A 680 -15.50 14.22 7.44
C ASN A 680 -16.95 13.76 7.17
N THR A 681 -17.91 14.69 7.21
CA THR A 681 -19.32 14.44 6.88
C THR A 681 -19.83 15.45 5.85
N ARG A 682 -19.28 15.39 4.63
CA ARG A 682 -19.49 16.42 3.60
C ARG A 682 -20.83 16.26 2.86
N ASN A 683 -21.67 17.28 2.95
CA ASN A 683 -22.86 17.42 2.11
C ASN A 683 -22.51 17.86 0.67
N LEU A 684 -23.50 17.90 -0.23
CA LEU A 684 -23.33 18.39 -1.60
C LEU A 684 -23.09 19.91 -1.61
N GLN A 685 -22.10 20.37 -2.38
CA GLN A 685 -21.76 21.79 -2.52
C GLN A 685 -22.55 22.43 -3.67
N ARG A 686 -23.88 22.49 -3.55
CA ARG A 686 -24.77 22.90 -4.65
C ARG A 686 -24.60 24.36 -5.11
N ASP A 687 -24.13 25.22 -4.22
CA ASP A 687 -23.95 26.65 -4.48
C ASP A 687 -22.54 27.02 -4.96
N LEU A 688 -21.61 26.05 -4.99
CA LEU A 688 -20.24 26.27 -5.45
C LEU A 688 -20.20 26.37 -6.98
N ASN A 689 -19.90 27.55 -7.49
CA ASN A 689 -19.66 27.80 -8.91
C ASN A 689 -18.15 27.74 -9.21
N LEU A 690 -17.66 26.54 -9.56
CA LEU A 690 -16.25 26.32 -9.91
C LEU A 690 -15.94 26.83 -11.32
N LYS A 691 -15.01 27.76 -11.43
CA LYS A 691 -14.51 28.30 -12.70
C LYS A 691 -13.15 27.73 -13.03
N TYR A 692 -12.90 27.46 -14.31
CA TYR A 692 -11.62 26.87 -14.76
C TYR A 692 -10.47 27.86 -14.62
N GLU A 693 -10.70 29.12 -14.98
CA GLU A 693 -9.74 30.22 -14.91
C GLU A 693 -9.24 30.51 -13.49
N ASP A 694 -9.99 30.11 -12.46
CA ASP A 694 -9.61 30.27 -11.05
C ASP A 694 -8.79 29.07 -10.52
N GLN A 695 -8.60 28.02 -11.32
CA GLN A 695 -7.87 26.82 -10.91
C GLN A 695 -6.38 26.90 -11.25
N THR A 696 -5.53 26.81 -10.23
CA THR A 696 -4.11 26.50 -10.39
C THR A 696 -3.88 25.00 -10.19
N LEU A 697 -3.49 24.30 -11.26
CA LEU A 697 -3.24 22.86 -11.27
C LEU A 697 -1.81 22.59 -11.76
N ALA A 698 -1.22 21.50 -11.27
CA ALA A 698 0.10 21.03 -11.67
C ALA A 698 0.03 19.62 -12.27
N VAL A 699 0.88 19.34 -13.26
CA VAL A 699 1.03 18.00 -13.87
C VAL A 699 2.49 17.65 -14.04
N TYR A 700 2.79 16.34 -14.04
CA TYR A 700 4.15 15.81 -14.03
C TYR A 700 4.35 14.89 -15.23
N PRO A 701 4.57 15.44 -16.44
CA PRO A 701 4.81 14.66 -17.65
C PRO A 701 6.17 13.95 -17.60
N ALA A 702 6.46 13.14 -18.62
CA ALA A 702 7.69 12.35 -18.69
C ALA A 702 9.00 13.16 -18.47
N PRO A 703 9.15 14.41 -18.95
CA PRO A 703 10.31 15.24 -18.65
C PRO A 703 10.47 15.63 -17.16
N LEU A 704 9.39 15.61 -16.38
CA LEU A 704 9.37 15.89 -14.93
C LEU A 704 9.26 14.61 -14.08
N ALA A 705 9.38 13.44 -14.69
CA ALA A 705 9.36 12.16 -13.98
C ALA A 705 10.68 11.95 -13.21
N PRO A 706 10.65 11.25 -12.07
CA PRO A 706 11.86 10.94 -11.31
C PRO A 706 12.76 9.95 -12.04
N HIS A 707 14.03 9.87 -11.63
CA HIS A 707 14.91 8.76 -12.00
C HIS A 707 14.31 7.40 -11.56
N PRO A 708 14.72 6.26 -12.14
CA PRO A 708 14.05 4.98 -11.88
C PRO A 708 14.43 4.35 -10.54
N HIS A 709 15.53 4.80 -9.93
CA HIS A 709 16.13 4.16 -8.76
C HIS A 709 15.41 4.48 -7.43
N PRO A 710 15.51 3.59 -6.41
CA PRO A 710 14.87 3.76 -5.11
C PRO A 710 15.64 4.76 -4.23
N TYR A 711 15.63 6.02 -4.64
CA TYR A 711 16.26 7.14 -3.95
C TYR A 711 15.35 8.39 -4.02
N PRO A 712 15.49 9.36 -3.09
CA PRO A 712 14.69 10.59 -3.12
C PRO A 712 14.91 11.43 -4.38
N PHE A 713 13.83 12.01 -4.92
CA PHE A 713 13.84 12.94 -6.04
C PHE A 713 12.74 14.01 -5.83
N PRO A 714 13.07 15.13 -5.15
CA PRO A 714 12.10 16.18 -4.81
C PRO A 714 11.25 16.64 -6.00
N MET A 715 9.96 16.90 -5.75
CA MET A 715 9.05 17.40 -6.79
C MET A 715 9.22 18.91 -6.99
N ASP A 716 9.30 19.35 -8.25
CA ASP A 716 9.18 20.76 -8.61
C ASP A 716 7.73 21.08 -8.99
N ARG A 717 7.01 21.74 -8.07
CA ARG A 717 5.60 22.08 -8.28
C ARG A 717 5.40 23.21 -9.28
N GLU A 718 6.30 24.20 -9.32
CA GLU A 718 6.18 25.33 -10.24
C GLU A 718 6.38 24.87 -11.69
N ALA A 719 7.40 24.04 -11.94
CA ALA A 719 7.55 23.37 -13.24
C ALA A 719 6.32 22.54 -13.60
N GLY A 720 5.67 21.91 -12.62
CA GLY A 720 4.42 21.19 -12.83
C GLY A 720 3.24 22.09 -13.22
N ILE A 721 3.15 23.30 -12.67
CA ILE A 721 2.13 24.32 -13.02
C ILE A 721 2.40 24.85 -14.43
N GLU A 722 3.64 25.19 -14.74
CA GLU A 722 4.06 25.61 -16.08
C GLU A 722 3.75 24.51 -17.11
N ALA A 723 4.04 23.25 -16.79
CA ALA A 723 3.70 22.11 -17.63
C ALA A 723 2.20 21.96 -17.86
N TYR A 724 1.35 22.27 -16.86
CA TYR A 724 -0.10 22.25 -17.03
C TYR A 724 -0.57 23.36 -17.97
N GLN A 725 -0.05 24.57 -17.79
CA GLN A 725 -0.37 25.72 -18.64
C GLN A 725 0.09 25.54 -20.09
N ALA A 726 1.19 24.81 -20.29
CA ALA A 726 1.73 24.50 -21.61
C ALA A 726 0.98 23.36 -22.34
N MET A 727 0.04 22.68 -21.69
CA MET A 727 -0.73 21.60 -22.32
C MET A 727 -1.59 22.14 -23.48
N ILE A 728 -1.62 21.40 -24.59
CA ILE A 728 -2.32 21.77 -25.82
C ILE A 728 -3.50 20.83 -26.10
N THR A 729 -4.40 21.23 -26.99
CA THR A 729 -5.50 20.37 -27.46
C THR A 729 -4.96 19.25 -28.35
N ALA A 730 -5.74 18.17 -28.52
CA ALA A 730 -5.40 17.10 -29.45
C ALA A 730 -5.33 17.57 -30.92
N GLU A 731 -6.11 18.59 -31.29
CA GLU A 731 -6.09 19.21 -32.62
C GLU A 731 -4.76 19.95 -32.87
N GLU A 732 -4.35 20.81 -31.94
CA GLU A 732 -3.07 21.52 -32.02
C GLU A 732 -1.88 20.55 -32.03
N TYR A 733 -1.94 19.49 -31.21
CA TYR A 733 -0.93 18.44 -31.18
C TYR A 733 -0.75 17.78 -32.57
N GLN A 734 -1.86 17.42 -33.23
CA GLN A 734 -1.83 16.82 -34.56
C GLN A 734 -1.37 17.79 -35.65
N ASP A 735 -1.81 19.05 -35.60
CA ASP A 735 -1.40 20.08 -36.55
C ASP A 735 0.10 20.36 -36.47
N ARG A 736 0.67 20.53 -35.27
CA ARG A 736 2.12 20.69 -35.08
C ARG A 736 2.91 19.49 -35.59
N LEU A 737 2.48 18.26 -35.28
CA LEU A 737 3.10 17.04 -35.81
C LEU A 737 3.07 16.99 -37.35
N SER A 738 1.95 17.41 -37.97
CA SER A 738 1.81 17.44 -39.43
C SER A 738 2.81 18.40 -40.11
N ARG A 739 3.27 19.41 -39.38
CA ARG A 739 4.30 20.37 -39.79
C ARG A 739 5.73 19.91 -39.48
N GLY A 740 5.89 18.72 -38.88
CA GLY A 740 7.18 18.15 -38.50
C GLY A 740 7.76 18.69 -37.19
N ASP A 741 7.00 19.50 -36.44
CA ASP A 741 7.42 19.95 -35.11
C ASP A 741 7.22 18.81 -34.11
N THR A 742 8.26 18.46 -33.37
CA THR A 742 8.24 17.42 -32.32
C THR A 742 8.77 17.94 -30.99
N SER A 743 9.04 19.24 -30.87
CA SER A 743 9.65 19.87 -29.69
C SER A 743 8.78 19.80 -28.42
N PHE A 744 7.48 19.58 -28.58
CA PHE A 744 6.50 19.46 -27.51
C PHE A 744 6.16 18.02 -27.11
N VAL A 745 6.70 17.04 -27.84
CA VAL A 745 6.47 15.63 -27.53
C VAL A 745 7.22 15.31 -26.24
N HIS A 746 6.48 14.90 -25.22
CA HIS A 746 7.07 14.50 -23.96
C HIS A 746 7.90 13.22 -24.14
N GLN A 747 9.16 13.28 -23.75
CA GLN A 747 10.07 12.13 -23.70
C GLN A 747 10.58 11.97 -22.28
N TYR A 748 10.86 10.74 -21.89
CA TYR A 748 11.52 10.44 -20.63
C TYR A 748 13.04 10.45 -20.86
N GLY A 749 13.76 11.25 -20.09
CA GLY A 749 15.22 11.39 -20.18
C GLY A 749 15.95 11.05 -18.88
N GLY A 750 15.29 10.40 -17.92
CA GLY A 750 15.78 10.19 -16.56
C GLY A 750 16.73 9.02 -16.35
N ASP A 751 17.29 8.44 -17.42
CA ASP A 751 18.20 7.28 -17.36
C ASP A 751 19.67 7.70 -17.14
N ASN A 752 19.86 8.61 -16.19
CA ASN A 752 21.18 9.06 -15.74
C ASN A 752 21.88 7.99 -14.89
N GLU A 753 23.14 8.22 -14.53
CA GLU A 753 23.88 7.32 -13.63
C GLU A 753 23.13 7.10 -12.31
N SER A 754 23.03 5.84 -11.87
CA SER A 754 22.29 5.49 -10.66
C SER A 754 22.86 6.19 -9.42
N PRO A 755 22.02 6.88 -8.61
CA PRO A 755 22.45 7.49 -7.36
C PRO A 755 22.75 6.46 -6.26
N VAL A 756 22.39 5.19 -6.49
CA VAL A 756 22.56 4.08 -5.54
C VAL A 756 23.31 2.91 -6.17
N LEU A 757 24.03 2.16 -5.33
CA LEU A 757 24.60 0.87 -5.64
C LEU A 757 23.68 -0.22 -5.12
N ARG A 758 23.57 -1.32 -5.89
CA ARG A 758 22.84 -2.51 -5.46
C ARG A 758 23.83 -3.55 -4.95
N VAL A 759 23.66 -3.95 -3.70
CA VAL A 759 24.55 -4.88 -2.98
C VAL A 759 23.77 -6.04 -2.38
N ILE A 760 24.49 -7.07 -1.97
CA ILE A 760 23.97 -8.22 -1.21
C ILE A 760 24.56 -8.22 0.19
N VAL A 761 23.74 -8.53 1.19
CA VAL A 761 24.21 -8.84 2.55
C VAL A 761 24.91 -10.19 2.50
N SER A 762 26.24 -10.21 2.48
CA SER A 762 27.04 -11.45 2.47
C SER A 762 27.20 -12.06 3.85
N LYS A 763 27.02 -11.26 4.91
CA LYS A 763 27.05 -11.71 6.30
C LYS A 763 26.20 -10.77 7.16
N ALA A 764 25.42 -11.33 8.08
CA ALA A 764 24.73 -10.59 9.13
C ALA A 764 25.06 -11.26 10.49
N GLU A 765 25.85 -10.59 11.32
CA GLU A 765 26.37 -11.14 12.56
C GLU A 765 25.82 -10.36 13.75
N THR A 766 24.98 -11.00 14.57
CA THR A 766 24.49 -10.42 15.82
C THR A 766 25.62 -10.38 16.84
N MET A 767 25.91 -9.19 17.34
CA MET A 767 26.96 -8.90 18.31
C MET A 767 26.34 -8.56 19.67
N GLY A 768 27.20 -8.26 20.65
CA GLY A 768 26.79 -7.67 21.93
C GLY A 768 26.08 -6.31 21.79
N GLY A 769 25.39 -5.88 22.83
CA GLY A 769 24.82 -4.52 22.91
C GLY A 769 23.68 -4.21 21.93
N ASN A 770 22.94 -5.23 21.46
CA ASN A 770 21.92 -5.09 20.42
C ASN A 770 22.47 -4.51 19.08
N ILE A 771 23.72 -4.81 18.75
CA ILE A 771 24.36 -4.42 17.49
C ILE A 771 24.36 -5.61 16.54
N THR A 772 24.07 -5.37 15.27
CA THR A 772 24.29 -6.35 14.19
C THR A 772 25.28 -5.77 13.20
N LYS A 773 26.35 -6.52 12.91
CA LYS A 773 27.36 -6.19 11.90
C LYS A 773 26.97 -6.81 10.57
N PHE A 774 26.99 -6.00 9.52
CA PHE A 774 26.64 -6.41 8.17
C PHE A 774 27.84 -6.25 7.24
N GLU A 775 28.10 -7.27 6.44
CA GLU A 775 28.99 -7.21 5.30
C GLU A 775 28.18 -7.11 4.01
N LEU A 776 28.54 -6.16 3.16
CA LEU A 776 27.87 -5.85 1.91
C LEU A 776 28.84 -6.06 0.75
N ARG A 777 28.41 -6.80 -0.26
CA ARG A 777 29.21 -7.07 -1.47
C ARG A 777 28.44 -6.70 -2.73
N SER A 778 29.17 -6.49 -3.82
CA SER A 778 28.57 -6.40 -5.16
C SER A 778 27.81 -7.69 -5.51
N LEU A 779 26.79 -7.57 -6.36
CA LEU A 779 25.98 -8.73 -6.75
C LEU A 779 26.73 -9.72 -7.65
N ASP A 780 27.74 -9.24 -8.37
CA ASP A 780 28.54 -9.99 -9.35
C ASP A 780 29.95 -10.35 -8.84
N GLY A 781 30.28 -9.96 -7.59
CA GLY A 781 31.57 -10.24 -6.96
C GLY A 781 32.71 -9.30 -7.42
N THR A 782 32.40 -8.23 -8.17
CA THR A 782 33.36 -7.19 -8.53
C THR A 782 33.69 -6.27 -7.34
N ASP A 783 34.80 -5.53 -7.45
CA ASP A 783 35.18 -4.52 -6.47
C ASP A 783 34.12 -3.40 -6.38
N LEU A 784 33.79 -3.00 -5.15
CA LEU A 784 32.99 -1.83 -4.85
C LEU A 784 33.83 -0.54 -5.06
N PRO A 785 33.18 0.63 -5.20
CA PRO A 785 33.89 1.90 -5.31
C PRO A 785 34.88 2.17 -4.17
N GLU A 786 35.89 2.99 -4.43
CA GLU A 786 36.83 3.41 -3.39
C GLU A 786 36.15 4.33 -2.36
N TRP A 787 36.58 4.24 -1.12
CA TRP A 787 36.08 5.04 -0.01
C TRP A 787 37.19 5.43 0.96
N GLN A 788 36.93 6.46 1.77
CA GLN A 788 37.88 7.01 2.74
C GLN A 788 37.40 6.75 4.16
N ALA A 789 38.33 6.58 5.09
CA ALA A 789 38.00 6.49 6.52
C ALA A 789 37.15 7.67 6.99
N GLY A 790 36.15 7.39 7.83
CA GLY A 790 35.13 8.35 8.26
C GLY A 790 33.90 8.42 7.33
N ALA A 791 33.90 7.72 6.19
CA ALA A 791 32.72 7.68 5.33
C ALA A 791 31.56 6.88 5.94
N HIS A 792 30.35 7.20 5.51
CA HIS A 792 29.12 6.47 5.77
C HIS A 792 28.41 6.07 4.47
N LEU A 793 27.47 5.16 4.60
CA LEU A 793 26.53 4.77 3.54
C LEU A 793 25.12 5.15 3.94
N ASP A 794 24.34 5.66 2.99
CA ASP A 794 22.89 5.67 3.12
C ASP A 794 22.34 4.32 2.73
N VAL A 795 21.70 3.64 3.66
CA VAL A 795 21.04 2.37 3.40
C VAL A 795 19.55 2.64 3.21
N VAL A 796 19.02 2.22 2.06
CA VAL A 796 17.58 2.17 1.81
C VAL A 796 17.05 0.92 2.52
N VAL A 797 16.60 1.09 3.78
CA VAL A 797 16.03 0.00 4.58
C VAL A 797 14.66 -0.41 4.03
N ALA A 798 13.85 0.61 3.73
CA ALA A 798 12.58 0.58 3.02
C ALA A 798 12.40 1.96 2.35
N PRO A 799 11.44 2.16 1.43
CA PRO A 799 11.22 3.45 0.79
C PRO A 799 11.12 4.64 1.76
N GLU A 800 10.45 4.47 2.91
CA GLU A 800 10.31 5.48 3.98
C GLU A 800 11.50 5.55 4.97
N PHE A 801 12.50 4.70 4.82
CA PHE A 801 13.62 4.54 5.75
C PHE A 801 14.97 4.57 5.03
N LEU A 802 15.43 5.78 4.72
CA LEU A 802 16.82 6.03 4.36
C LEU A 802 17.64 6.35 5.63
N ARG A 803 18.67 5.58 5.93
CA ARG A 803 19.48 5.74 7.17
C ARG A 803 20.97 5.71 6.89
N GLN A 804 21.70 6.59 7.54
CA GLN A 804 23.16 6.68 7.50
C GLN A 804 23.76 5.66 8.47
N TYR A 805 24.77 4.91 8.02
CA TYR A 805 25.60 4.10 8.90
C TYR A 805 27.06 4.28 8.52
N SER A 806 27.89 4.68 9.51
CA SER A 806 29.33 4.81 9.32
C SER A 806 29.95 3.46 8.98
N MET A 807 30.89 3.49 8.05
CA MET A 807 31.60 2.31 7.60
C MET A 807 32.67 1.93 8.64
N SER A 808 32.76 0.64 8.93
CA SER A 808 33.62 0.06 9.99
C SER A 808 34.69 -0.90 9.48
N GLY A 809 34.76 -1.09 8.16
CA GLY A 809 35.73 -1.98 7.52
C GLY A 809 37.08 -1.30 7.22
N ASN A 810 37.98 -2.05 6.58
CA ASN A 810 39.24 -1.52 6.05
C ASN A 810 39.00 -0.79 4.71
N PRO A 811 39.29 0.51 4.58
CA PRO A 811 39.11 1.25 3.31
C PRO A 811 39.87 0.67 2.11
N ALA A 812 40.96 -0.07 2.34
CA ALA A 812 41.73 -0.72 1.28
C ALA A 812 41.07 -2.00 0.72
N ASP A 813 40.11 -2.59 1.43
CA ASP A 813 39.38 -3.77 0.95
C ASP A 813 38.15 -3.34 0.16
N LYS A 814 38.25 -3.44 -1.17
CA LYS A 814 37.16 -3.09 -2.09
C LYS A 814 36.20 -4.23 -2.33
N SER A 815 36.49 -5.43 -1.83
CA SER A 815 35.63 -6.60 -2.02
C SER A 815 34.40 -6.58 -1.10
N VAL A 816 34.42 -5.75 -0.05
CA VAL A 816 33.37 -5.70 0.97
C VAL A 816 33.27 -4.32 1.63
N TYR A 817 32.04 -3.85 1.82
CA TYR A 817 31.74 -2.77 2.76
C TYR A 817 31.21 -3.36 4.06
N GLN A 818 31.58 -2.75 5.19
CA GLN A 818 31.12 -3.20 6.51
C GLN A 818 30.45 -2.05 7.27
N ILE A 819 29.27 -2.31 7.83
CA ILE A 819 28.54 -1.39 8.72
C ILE A 819 28.11 -2.14 9.99
N ALA A 820 27.91 -1.42 11.09
CA ALA A 820 27.29 -1.97 12.28
C ALA A 820 26.12 -1.10 12.74
N VAL A 821 25.00 -1.76 13.02
CA VAL A 821 23.71 -1.11 13.27
C VAL A 821 23.27 -1.42 14.69
N LEU A 822 23.17 -0.41 15.53
CA LEU A 822 22.53 -0.50 16.85
C LEU A 822 21.01 -0.54 16.71
N ARG A 823 20.35 -1.48 17.39
CA ARG A 823 18.88 -1.54 17.46
C ARG A 823 18.35 -0.54 18.47
N GLU A 824 17.71 0.51 17.98
CA GLU A 824 17.01 1.49 18.82
C GLU A 824 15.52 1.13 18.90
N ALA A 825 15.07 0.70 20.08
CA ALA A 825 13.68 0.27 20.28
C ALA A 825 12.68 1.44 20.13
N ASP A 826 13.01 2.59 20.71
CA ASP A 826 12.18 3.80 20.67
C ASP A 826 12.57 4.78 19.54
N GLY A 827 13.40 4.30 18.60
CA GLY A 827 13.89 5.10 17.48
C GLY A 827 12.87 5.28 16.36
N ARG A 828 13.30 5.87 15.24
CA ARG A 828 12.43 6.16 14.09
C ARG A 828 11.94 4.91 13.32
N GLY A 829 12.32 3.70 13.73
CA GLY A 829 11.87 2.41 13.18
C GLY A 829 12.83 1.72 12.19
N GLY A 830 13.77 2.46 11.58
CA GLY A 830 14.68 1.91 10.56
C GLY A 830 15.65 0.85 11.09
N SER A 831 16.30 1.10 12.23
CA SER A 831 17.24 0.14 12.84
C SER A 831 16.53 -1.13 13.33
N ALA A 832 15.37 -0.99 13.98
CA ALA A 832 14.53 -2.12 14.37
C ALA A 832 14.11 -2.99 13.16
N LEU A 833 13.75 -2.34 12.04
CA LEU A 833 13.39 -3.06 10.82
C LEU A 833 14.59 -3.82 10.23
N MET A 834 15.78 -3.21 10.17
CA MET A 834 16.99 -3.90 9.70
C MET A 834 17.26 -5.16 10.51
N HIS A 835 17.21 -5.08 11.84
CA HIS A 835 17.41 -6.24 12.72
C HIS A 835 16.36 -7.34 12.52
N ARG A 836 15.14 -6.97 12.10
CA ARG A 836 14.05 -7.92 11.89
C ARG A 836 14.10 -8.61 10.52
N ILE A 837 14.52 -7.91 9.45
CA ILE A 837 14.36 -8.39 8.07
C ILE A 837 15.66 -8.53 7.27
N PHE A 838 16.80 -8.00 7.74
CA PHE A 838 18.08 -8.11 7.04
C PHE A 838 18.80 -9.37 7.48
N SER A 839 18.80 -10.37 6.62
CA SER A 839 19.56 -11.61 6.76
C SER A 839 20.56 -11.76 5.60
N GLU A 840 21.49 -12.70 5.75
CA GLU A 840 22.36 -13.12 4.66
C GLU A 840 21.55 -13.44 3.38
N GLY A 841 22.08 -13.04 2.24
CA GLY A 841 21.44 -13.19 0.92
C GLY A 841 20.49 -12.05 0.52
N ARG A 842 20.09 -11.17 1.46
CA ARG A 842 19.17 -10.06 1.15
C ARG A 842 19.85 -9.03 0.24
N LYS A 843 19.12 -8.60 -0.80
CA LYS A 843 19.56 -7.51 -1.69
C LYS A 843 19.14 -6.16 -1.12
N VAL A 844 20.04 -5.19 -1.17
CA VAL A 844 19.92 -3.86 -0.54
C VAL A 844 20.40 -2.78 -1.49
N PHE A 845 19.80 -1.59 -1.41
CA PHE A 845 20.30 -0.39 -2.09
C PHE A 845 21.03 0.49 -1.09
N ILE A 846 22.22 0.93 -1.48
CA ILE A 846 23.05 1.85 -0.69
C ILE A 846 23.47 3.05 -1.53
N SER A 847 23.72 4.21 -0.93
CA SER A 847 24.41 5.29 -1.63
C SER A 847 25.83 4.88 -2.00
N ARG A 848 26.49 5.69 -2.83
CA ARG A 848 27.95 5.71 -2.84
C ARG A 848 28.47 6.19 -1.48
N PRO A 849 29.72 5.85 -1.10
CA PRO A 849 30.34 6.35 0.13
C PRO A 849 30.32 7.88 0.19
N ILE A 850 29.86 8.45 1.31
CA ILE A 850 29.82 9.89 1.57
C ILE A 850 30.66 10.15 2.81
N ASN A 851 31.58 11.12 2.77
CA ASN A 851 32.44 11.43 3.90
C ASN A 851 32.24 12.87 4.39
N HIS A 852 31.72 13.02 5.61
CA HIS A 852 31.64 14.30 6.32
C HIS A 852 32.56 14.34 7.54
N PHE A 853 33.32 13.26 7.76
CA PHE A 853 34.23 13.11 8.89
C PHE A 853 35.61 12.66 8.40
N PRO A 854 36.23 13.42 7.47
CA PRO A 854 37.46 13.00 6.82
C PRO A 854 38.61 12.97 7.81
N LEU A 855 39.50 11.99 7.63
CA LEU A 855 40.75 11.90 8.35
C LEU A 855 41.80 12.86 7.75
N ASP A 856 42.38 13.72 8.56
CA ASP A 856 43.58 14.51 8.20
C ASP A 856 44.82 13.61 8.21
N GLU A 857 45.24 13.17 7.03
CA GLU A 857 46.40 12.30 6.83
C GLU A 857 47.76 13.03 7.01
N THR A 858 47.74 14.35 7.22
CA THR A 858 48.93 15.16 7.50
C THR A 858 49.22 15.30 9.00
N ALA A 859 48.29 14.87 9.86
CA ALA A 859 48.45 14.90 11.31
C ALA A 859 49.73 14.16 11.77
N ALA A 860 50.43 14.75 12.74
CA ALA A 860 51.60 14.15 13.38
C ALA A 860 51.19 13.00 14.31
N LYS A 861 50.02 13.10 14.96
CA LYS A 861 49.40 12.06 15.77
C LYS A 861 47.88 12.20 15.74
N SER A 862 47.15 11.08 15.66
CA SER A 862 45.69 11.06 15.77
C SER A 862 45.22 10.35 17.04
N ILE A 863 44.36 10.99 17.82
CA ILE A 863 43.71 10.40 19.00
C ILE A 863 42.27 10.07 18.61
N LEU A 864 41.93 8.79 18.55
CA LEU A 864 40.63 8.28 18.14
C LEU A 864 39.83 7.86 19.38
N THR A 865 38.61 8.38 19.56
CA THR A 865 37.80 8.08 20.75
C THR A 865 36.38 7.68 20.36
N GLY A 866 36.00 6.42 20.63
CA GLY A 866 34.69 5.87 20.26
C GLY A 866 33.89 5.45 21.49
N GLY A 867 32.64 5.92 21.60
CA GLY A 867 31.70 5.50 22.65
C GLY A 867 30.59 4.61 22.10
N GLY A 868 30.47 3.37 22.59
CA GLY A 868 29.45 2.42 22.11
C GLY A 868 29.58 2.13 20.61
N VAL A 869 28.48 2.28 19.85
CA VAL A 869 28.52 2.09 18.38
C VAL A 869 29.35 3.17 17.66
N GLY A 870 29.69 4.30 18.31
CA GLY A 870 30.58 5.36 17.77
C GLY A 870 32.01 4.91 17.48
N ILE A 871 32.36 3.67 17.82
CA ILE A 871 33.62 3.03 17.45
C ILE A 871 33.76 2.77 15.93
N THR A 872 32.66 2.71 15.19
CA THR A 872 32.65 2.32 13.77
C THR A 872 33.53 3.20 12.87
N PRO A 873 33.40 4.54 12.81
CA PRO A 873 34.31 5.36 12.01
C PRO A 873 35.75 5.32 12.52
N MET A 874 35.96 5.11 13.82
CA MET A 874 37.30 5.05 14.43
C MET A 874 38.08 3.83 13.96
N ILE A 875 37.43 2.68 13.77
CA ILE A 875 38.06 1.46 13.24
C ILE A 875 38.58 1.71 11.81
N ALA A 876 37.76 2.35 10.96
CA ALA A 876 38.17 2.68 9.59
C ALA A 876 39.38 3.64 9.58
N MET A 877 39.40 4.64 10.47
CA MET A 877 40.54 5.57 10.62
C MET A 877 41.80 4.85 11.11
N ALA A 878 41.69 3.95 12.09
CA ALA A 878 42.81 3.16 12.59
C ALA A 878 43.43 2.27 11.49
N HIS A 879 42.60 1.65 10.64
CA HIS A 879 43.09 0.91 9.47
C HIS A 879 43.90 1.80 8.52
N GLN A 880 43.39 2.99 8.18
CA GLN A 880 44.06 3.94 7.27
C GLN A 880 45.40 4.45 7.85
N LEU A 881 45.40 4.83 9.13
CA LEU A 881 46.60 5.34 9.84
C LEU A 881 47.67 4.25 9.98
N HIS A 882 47.26 3.02 10.32
CA HIS A 882 48.19 1.90 10.40
C HIS A 882 48.81 1.57 9.04
N ALA A 883 47.99 1.51 7.97
CA ALA A 883 48.47 1.22 6.62
C ALA A 883 49.45 2.29 6.09
N SER A 884 49.27 3.55 6.51
CA SER A 884 50.15 4.67 6.16
C SER A 884 51.31 4.90 7.12
N GLY A 885 51.44 4.08 8.18
CA GLY A 885 52.51 4.19 9.17
C GLY A 885 52.46 5.45 10.04
N ARG A 886 51.27 6.05 10.20
CA ARG A 886 51.04 7.25 11.03
C ARG A 886 50.82 6.87 12.49
N ASP A 887 51.23 7.73 13.42
CA ASP A 887 51.05 7.46 14.84
C ASP A 887 49.63 7.78 15.29
N PHE A 888 49.04 6.87 16.07
CA PHE A 888 47.71 7.04 16.62
C PHE A 888 47.51 6.21 17.89
N GLU A 889 46.46 6.55 18.61
CA GLU A 889 45.91 5.77 19.71
C GLU A 889 44.38 5.74 19.60
N LEU A 890 43.77 4.62 19.99
CA LEU A 890 42.33 4.42 19.93
C LEU A 890 41.78 4.03 21.30
N HIS A 891 40.83 4.82 21.79
CA HIS A 891 40.16 4.61 23.07
C HIS A 891 38.69 4.24 22.84
N TYR A 892 38.33 3.01 23.19
CA TYR A 892 36.97 2.47 23.04
C TYR A 892 36.29 2.37 24.40
N SER A 893 35.15 3.04 24.57
CA SER A 893 34.38 3.01 25.82
C SER A 893 33.02 2.34 25.66
N ALA A 894 32.67 1.48 26.61
CA ALA A 894 31.34 0.86 26.70
C ALA A 894 30.81 0.84 28.15
N SER A 895 29.49 0.68 28.30
CA SER A 895 28.82 0.53 29.60
C SER A 895 29.19 -0.80 30.24
N SER A 896 28.87 -1.89 29.56
CA SER A 896 29.18 -3.25 29.99
C SER A 896 30.04 -3.97 28.96
N ARG A 897 30.68 -5.07 29.36
CA ARG A 897 31.41 -5.94 28.43
C ARG A 897 30.47 -6.54 27.37
N ALA A 898 29.21 -6.79 27.74
CA ALA A 898 28.19 -7.25 26.81
C ALA A 898 27.85 -6.19 25.74
N ASP A 899 28.08 -4.89 26.00
CA ASP A 899 27.84 -3.80 25.05
C ASP A 899 29.07 -3.44 24.20
N ALA A 900 30.24 -4.01 24.52
CA ALA A 900 31.49 -3.79 23.80
C ALA A 900 31.57 -4.64 22.52
N ALA A 901 30.63 -4.43 21.59
CA ALA A 901 30.39 -5.29 20.43
C ALA A 901 31.66 -5.61 19.61
N PHE A 902 32.58 -4.65 19.45
CA PHE A 902 33.78 -4.81 18.63
C PHE A 902 35.01 -5.32 19.39
N GLU A 903 34.92 -5.70 20.67
CA GLU A 903 36.09 -6.16 21.44
C GLU A 903 36.82 -7.33 20.76
N THR A 904 36.07 -8.35 20.34
CA THR A 904 36.63 -9.53 19.64
C THR A 904 37.32 -9.13 18.34
N ASP A 905 36.69 -8.26 17.54
CA ASP A 905 37.25 -7.79 16.27
C ASP A 905 38.55 -7.01 16.51
N LEU A 906 38.54 -6.05 17.44
CA LEU A 906 39.69 -5.21 17.79
C LEU A 906 40.90 -6.08 18.18
N SER A 907 40.68 -7.13 18.98
CA SER A 907 41.76 -8.04 19.42
C SER A 907 42.46 -8.78 18.29
N SER A 908 41.82 -8.87 17.12
CA SER A 908 42.36 -9.55 15.93
C SER A 908 43.15 -8.63 15.00
N PHE A 909 43.05 -7.30 15.18
CA PHE A 909 43.69 -6.34 14.30
C PHE A 909 45.18 -6.16 14.62
N ALA A 910 45.99 -5.94 13.57
CA ALA A 910 47.45 -5.81 13.69
C ALA A 910 47.90 -4.59 14.52
N TRP A 911 47.00 -3.64 14.76
CA TRP A 911 47.22 -2.41 15.53
C TRP A 911 46.55 -2.43 16.91
N PHE A 912 46.17 -3.62 17.42
CA PHE A 912 45.54 -3.74 18.74
C PHE A 912 46.40 -3.20 19.89
N ASP A 913 47.72 -3.16 19.75
CA ASP A 913 48.64 -2.55 20.72
C ASP A 913 48.43 -1.03 20.90
N LYS A 914 47.72 -0.38 19.97
CA LYS A 914 47.31 1.02 20.03
C LYS A 914 45.92 1.22 20.65
N VAL A 915 45.25 0.15 21.09
CA VAL A 915 43.85 0.17 21.55
C VAL A 915 43.79 0.11 23.08
N SER A 916 43.00 1.02 23.67
CA SER A 916 42.60 0.98 25.08
C SER A 916 41.09 0.81 25.19
N ILE A 917 40.63 -0.23 25.91
CA ILE A 917 39.21 -0.51 26.13
C ILE A 917 38.83 -0.13 27.56
N HIS A 918 37.74 0.62 27.71
CA HIS A 918 37.22 1.09 28.99
C HIS A 918 35.79 0.61 29.19
N ILE A 919 35.60 -0.29 30.16
CA ILE A 919 34.30 -0.86 30.55
C ILE A 919 33.86 -0.27 31.88
N SER A 920 32.76 0.48 31.83
CA SER A 920 32.23 1.24 32.97
C SER A 920 31.86 0.35 34.16
N ASP A 921 31.20 -0.77 33.91
CA ASP A 921 30.74 -1.71 34.93
C ASP A 921 31.87 -2.48 35.62
N GLU A 922 33.06 -2.48 35.02
CA GLU A 922 34.28 -3.08 35.58
C GLU A 922 35.14 -2.06 36.33
N GLY A 923 34.62 -0.85 36.53
CA GLY A 923 35.31 0.22 37.26
C GLY A 923 36.40 0.93 36.46
N THR A 924 36.52 0.67 35.16
CA THR A 924 37.47 1.36 34.28
C THR A 924 36.77 2.47 33.50
N ARG A 925 37.42 3.63 33.32
CA ARG A 925 36.91 4.74 32.50
C ARG A 925 38.06 5.41 31.75
N ALA A 926 37.78 5.91 30.55
CA ALA A 926 38.69 6.77 29.82
C ALA A 926 38.84 8.10 30.59
N ASN A 927 40.03 8.36 31.12
CA ASN A 927 40.33 9.64 31.74
C ASN A 927 40.81 10.62 30.67
N PHE A 928 39.88 11.30 30.00
CA PHE A 928 40.21 12.20 28.90
C PHE A 928 41.14 13.35 29.30
N GLY A 929 41.10 13.79 30.56
CA GLY A 929 42.05 14.77 31.07
C GLY A 929 43.50 14.28 30.97
N GLU A 930 43.75 13.02 31.35
CA GLU A 930 45.07 12.40 31.23
C GLU A 930 45.42 12.06 29.78
N ILE A 931 44.49 11.46 29.04
CA ILE A 931 44.67 11.02 27.64
C ILE A 931 45.03 12.20 26.73
N LEU A 932 44.37 13.34 26.90
CA LEU A 932 44.53 14.51 26.02
C LEU A 932 45.60 15.49 26.53
N THR A 933 46.22 15.25 27.69
CA THR A 933 47.23 16.18 28.25
C THR A 933 48.42 16.35 27.30
N GLY A 934 48.92 17.59 27.18
CA GLY A 934 50.20 17.87 26.53
C GLY A 934 50.14 17.98 25.01
N TYR A 935 49.04 18.53 24.49
CA TYR A 935 48.86 18.85 23.08
C TYR A 935 50.14 19.39 22.41
N GLN A 936 50.43 18.87 21.22
CA GLN A 936 51.48 19.39 20.34
C GLN A 936 50.88 19.79 19.00
N ALA A 937 51.46 20.80 18.37
CA ALA A 937 51.04 21.23 17.04
C ALA A 937 51.04 20.04 16.05
N GLY A 938 49.92 19.88 15.33
CA GLY A 938 49.70 18.76 14.42
C GLY A 938 49.10 17.50 15.06
N TRP A 939 48.72 17.51 16.34
CA TRP A 939 47.89 16.46 16.93
C TRP A 939 46.41 16.71 16.62
N HIS A 940 45.69 15.67 16.23
CA HIS A 940 44.27 15.74 15.89
C HIS A 940 43.48 14.75 16.75
N LEU A 941 42.31 15.18 17.22
CA LEU A 941 41.36 14.39 17.99
C LEU A 941 40.14 14.10 17.12
N TYR A 942 39.73 12.84 17.08
CA TYR A 942 38.50 12.39 16.44
C TYR A 942 37.62 11.73 17.49
N THR A 943 36.34 12.11 17.54
CA THR A 943 35.41 11.52 18.52
C THR A 943 34.02 11.30 17.95
N CYS A 944 33.43 10.17 18.34
CA CYS A 944 32.06 9.81 18.01
C CYS A 944 31.45 8.95 19.13
N GLY A 945 30.19 9.20 19.47
CA GLY A 945 29.46 8.44 20.49
C GLY A 945 28.18 9.15 20.92
N SER A 946 27.69 8.82 22.12
CA SER A 946 26.59 9.59 22.73
C SER A 946 26.99 11.05 22.98
N GLU A 947 26.02 11.96 23.02
CA GLU A 947 26.25 13.39 23.29
C GLU A 947 27.06 13.60 24.59
N ARG A 948 26.69 12.88 25.66
CA ARG A 948 27.40 12.94 26.94
C ARG A 948 28.86 12.51 26.82
N TYR A 949 29.14 11.50 26.01
CA TYR A 949 30.50 11.02 25.78
C TYR A 949 31.32 12.07 25.02
N MET A 950 30.80 12.55 23.89
CA MET A 950 31.50 13.52 23.05
C MET A 950 31.73 14.84 23.78
N SER A 951 30.75 15.32 24.56
CA SER A 951 30.89 16.54 25.37
C SER A 951 32.01 16.43 26.42
N ALA A 952 32.19 15.25 27.01
CA ALA A 952 33.28 15.01 27.96
C ALA A 952 34.65 15.03 27.27
N VAL A 953 34.74 14.47 26.06
CA VAL A 953 35.96 14.47 25.23
C VAL A 953 36.31 15.89 24.78
N THR A 954 35.36 16.66 24.25
CA THR A 954 35.60 18.02 23.77
C THR A 954 36.00 18.96 24.90
N THR A 955 35.32 18.89 26.06
CA THR A 955 35.67 19.68 27.25
C THR A 955 37.11 19.41 27.69
N ALA A 956 37.54 18.15 27.67
CA ALA A 956 38.91 17.78 28.03
C ALA A 956 39.94 18.23 26.98
N ALA A 957 39.58 18.19 25.70
CA ALA A 957 40.44 18.67 24.61
C ALA A 957 40.67 20.20 24.70
N GLU A 958 39.61 20.96 24.94
CA GLU A 958 39.67 22.41 25.16
C GLU A 958 40.56 22.74 26.36
N ALA A 959 40.38 22.03 27.49
CA ALA A 959 41.21 22.20 28.68
C ALA A 959 42.69 21.84 28.44
N ALA A 960 42.97 20.92 27.51
CA ALA A 960 44.31 20.52 27.11
C ALA A 960 44.96 21.43 26.05
N GLY A 961 44.22 22.42 25.51
CA GLY A 961 44.72 23.39 24.55
C GLY A 961 44.67 22.94 23.09
N PHE A 962 43.85 21.94 22.74
CA PHE A 962 43.59 21.62 21.34
C PHE A 962 42.87 22.80 20.66
N PRO A 963 43.32 23.24 19.47
CA PRO A 963 42.58 24.19 18.69
C PRO A 963 41.36 23.53 18.04
N GLU A 964 40.30 24.30 17.74
CA GLU A 964 39.01 23.78 17.28
C GLU A 964 39.15 22.98 15.97
N GLU A 965 40.00 23.44 15.05
CA GLU A 965 40.30 22.77 13.78
C GLU A 965 41.00 21.40 13.94
N ALA A 966 41.56 21.13 15.12
CA ALA A 966 42.16 19.84 15.45
C ALA A 966 41.17 18.89 16.16
N CYS A 967 39.95 19.32 16.46
CA CYS A 967 38.90 18.52 17.09
C CYS A 967 37.79 18.20 16.09
N HIS A 968 37.76 16.95 15.64
CA HIS A 968 36.83 16.45 14.64
C HIS A 968 35.73 15.63 15.33
N LEU A 969 34.46 15.90 14.98
CA LEU A 969 33.28 15.35 15.63
C LEU A 969 32.31 14.74 14.61
N GLU A 970 31.75 13.57 14.91
CA GLU A 970 30.63 13.00 14.17
C GLU A 970 29.46 12.66 15.12
N TYR A 971 28.28 13.19 14.82
CA TYR A 971 27.06 12.95 15.60
C TYR A 971 26.15 11.92 14.90
N PHE A 972 25.79 10.85 15.61
CA PHE A 972 24.82 9.84 15.10
C PHE A 972 23.36 10.21 15.34
N SER A 973 23.10 11.07 16.31
CA SER A 973 21.77 11.60 16.63
C SER A 973 21.90 13.09 16.90
N VAL A 974 20.81 13.82 16.66
CA VAL A 974 20.70 15.23 17.01
C VAL A 974 20.85 15.34 18.54
N PRO A 975 21.82 16.12 19.05
CA PRO A 975 21.90 16.45 20.47
C PRO A 975 20.58 17.04 21.01
N GLU A 976 20.29 16.84 22.30
CA GLU A 976 19.12 17.46 22.93
C GLU A 976 19.25 18.98 22.88
N VAL A 977 18.35 19.62 22.13
CA VAL A 977 18.38 21.07 21.92
C VAL A 977 17.60 21.80 22.99
N PRO A 978 18.08 22.98 23.44
CA PRO A 978 17.26 23.90 24.23
C PRO A 978 15.97 24.24 23.47
N ASP A 979 14.87 24.51 24.20
CA ASP A 979 13.62 25.01 23.61
C ASP A 979 13.87 26.37 22.93
N TYR A 980 14.17 26.35 21.63
CA TYR A 980 14.28 27.57 20.83
C TYR A 980 12.89 28.12 20.53
N ILE A 981 12.74 29.43 20.68
CA ILE A 981 11.55 30.14 20.20
C ILE A 981 11.78 30.46 18.73
N ASN A 982 10.91 29.96 17.86
CA ASN A 982 10.97 30.29 16.44
C ASN A 982 10.27 31.63 16.21
N HIS A 983 10.96 32.52 15.51
CA HIS A 983 10.41 33.75 14.99
C HIS A 983 10.34 33.69 13.46
N ASP A 984 9.43 34.47 12.90
CA ASP A 984 9.35 34.72 11.47
C ASP A 984 10.61 35.48 11.02
N PHE A 985 11.12 35.17 9.83
CA PHE A 985 12.24 35.88 9.22
C PHE A 985 12.13 35.86 7.69
N THR A 986 12.88 36.73 7.01
CA THR A 986 12.93 36.78 5.55
C THR A 986 14.18 36.11 5.04
N LEU A 987 14.04 35.16 4.12
CA LEU A 987 15.14 34.57 3.37
C LEU A 987 15.19 35.17 1.96
N ARG A 988 16.30 35.81 1.61
CA ARG A 988 16.55 36.44 0.31
C ARG A 988 17.52 35.61 -0.52
N LEU A 989 17.18 35.34 -1.77
CA LEU A 989 17.99 34.54 -2.69
C LEU A 989 18.77 35.46 -3.63
N ALA A 990 20.09 35.52 -3.49
CA ALA A 990 20.89 36.53 -4.16
C ALA A 990 20.90 36.43 -5.69
N LYS A 991 20.70 35.24 -6.27
CA LYS A 991 20.75 35.07 -7.74
C LYS A 991 19.46 35.51 -8.42
N THR A 992 18.34 35.52 -7.69
CA THR A 992 17.02 35.83 -8.23
C THR A 992 16.36 37.08 -7.64
N ASP A 993 16.95 37.64 -6.59
CA ASP A 993 16.43 38.76 -5.79
C ASP A 993 15.01 38.50 -5.24
N LYS A 994 14.64 37.22 -5.07
CA LYS A 994 13.37 36.80 -4.47
C LYS A 994 13.50 36.74 -2.95
N GLU A 995 12.42 37.13 -2.26
CA GLU A 995 12.31 37.09 -0.80
C GLU A 995 11.18 36.17 -0.37
N PHE A 996 11.44 35.35 0.64
CA PHE A 996 10.47 34.43 1.22
C PHE A 996 10.34 34.68 2.72
N LEU A 997 9.11 34.89 3.17
CA LEU A 997 8.81 34.85 4.60
C LEU A 997 8.90 33.39 5.07
N ILE A 998 9.73 33.13 6.07
CA ILE A 998 9.88 31.83 6.72
C ILE A 998 9.11 31.86 8.04
N PRO A 999 7.91 31.24 8.12
CA PRO A 999 7.11 31.24 9.35
C PRO A 999 7.80 30.51 10.50
N ALA A 1000 7.41 30.83 11.74
CA ALA A 1000 7.90 30.18 12.95
C ALA A 1000 7.70 28.64 12.96
N ASP A 1001 6.67 28.12 12.32
CA ASP A 1001 6.32 26.69 12.29
C ASP A 1001 6.92 25.92 11.11
N LYS A 1002 7.74 26.56 10.26
CA LYS A 1002 8.37 25.93 9.08
C LYS A 1002 9.87 26.18 8.99
N SER A 1003 10.58 25.25 8.34
CA SER A 1003 11.99 25.47 7.99
C SER A 1003 12.13 26.29 6.70
N ALA A 1004 13.30 26.91 6.49
CA ALA A 1004 13.60 27.59 5.22
C ALA A 1004 13.53 26.62 4.04
N THR A 1005 14.01 25.38 4.21
CA THR A 1005 13.91 24.35 3.15
C THR A 1005 12.47 23.99 2.80
N ASP A 1006 11.56 23.94 3.78
CA ASP A 1006 10.15 23.63 3.51
C ASP A 1006 9.50 24.75 2.70
N VAL A 1007 9.74 26.01 3.08
CA VAL A 1007 9.19 27.18 2.37
C VAL A 1007 9.78 27.29 0.96
N LEU A 1008 11.09 27.07 0.80
CA LEU A 1008 11.71 27.07 -0.52
C LEU A 1008 11.14 25.96 -1.41
N ALA A 1009 10.99 24.74 -0.88
CA ALA A 1009 10.39 23.62 -1.61
C ALA A 1009 8.91 23.89 -1.98
N GLU A 1010 8.14 24.49 -1.06
CA GLU A 1010 6.75 24.93 -1.32
C GLU A 1010 6.65 25.97 -2.44
N ASN A 1011 7.72 26.75 -2.67
CA ASN A 1011 7.82 27.77 -3.71
C ASN A 1011 8.66 27.31 -4.92
N GLY A 1012 8.90 26.00 -5.07
CA GLY A 1012 9.57 25.42 -6.24
C GLY A 1012 11.09 25.68 -6.32
N ILE A 1013 11.73 26.12 -5.24
CA ILE A 1013 13.19 26.30 -5.20
C ILE A 1013 13.83 25.03 -4.68
N HIS A 1014 14.61 24.39 -5.55
CA HIS A 1014 15.29 23.15 -5.26
C HIS A 1014 16.51 23.36 -4.37
N ILE A 1015 16.49 22.75 -3.19
CA ILE A 1015 17.64 22.57 -2.31
C ILE A 1015 17.69 21.08 -1.97
N ASP A 1016 18.86 20.47 -2.07
CA ASP A 1016 19.03 19.10 -1.64
C ASP A 1016 18.79 19.01 -0.11
N VAL A 1017 17.82 18.19 0.30
CA VAL A 1017 17.49 17.99 1.72
C VAL A 1017 17.41 16.50 1.98
N LYS A 1018 18.09 16.05 3.05
CA LYS A 1018 18.20 14.63 3.39
C LYS A 1018 17.72 14.31 4.81
N CYS A 1019 18.37 14.86 5.85
CA CYS A 1019 17.96 14.57 7.24
C CYS A 1019 16.83 15.47 7.75
N SER A 1020 16.73 16.72 7.26
CA SER A 1020 15.88 17.78 7.82
C SER A 1020 16.07 18.03 9.32
N ASP A 1021 17.18 17.57 9.89
CA ASP A 1021 17.46 17.54 11.33
C ASP A 1021 18.82 18.21 11.64
N GLY A 1022 19.44 18.88 10.66
CA GLY A 1022 20.68 19.65 10.85
C GLY A 1022 21.97 18.85 11.03
N ILE A 1023 21.96 17.54 10.72
CA ILE A 1023 23.10 16.62 11.00
C ILE A 1023 23.80 16.06 9.75
N CYS A 1024 23.22 16.20 8.55
CA CYS A 1024 23.81 15.64 7.32
C CYS A 1024 24.51 16.65 6.41
N GLY A 1025 24.36 17.95 6.64
CA GLY A 1025 25.00 19.00 5.84
C GLY A 1025 24.50 19.18 4.39
N VAL A 1026 23.69 18.25 3.85
CA VAL A 1026 23.21 18.27 2.45
C VAL A 1026 22.54 19.59 2.03
N CYS A 1027 21.74 20.24 2.89
CA CYS A 1027 21.09 21.51 2.58
C CYS A 1027 21.96 22.75 2.90
N LYS A 1028 23.29 22.60 2.77
CA LYS A 1028 24.25 23.68 2.95
C LYS A 1028 24.16 24.67 1.79
N CYS A 1029 24.03 25.95 2.11
CA CYS A 1029 24.11 27.06 1.17
C CYS A 1029 25.17 28.07 1.62
N GLY A 1030 25.72 28.83 0.67
CA GLY A 1030 26.58 29.98 0.99
C GLY A 1030 25.78 31.08 1.68
N LEU A 1031 26.28 31.62 2.79
CA LEU A 1031 25.70 32.76 3.50
C LEU A 1031 26.39 34.04 2.99
N LEU A 1032 25.61 34.99 2.48
CA LEU A 1032 26.13 36.23 1.88
C LEU A 1032 25.93 37.46 2.76
N ASP A 1033 24.81 37.55 3.47
CA ASP A 1033 24.44 38.68 4.33
C ASP A 1033 23.39 38.25 5.36
N GLY A 1034 23.36 38.92 6.52
CA GLY A 1034 22.42 38.65 7.62
C GLY A 1034 22.94 37.74 8.73
N ASP A 1035 22.50 38.00 9.97
CA ASP A 1035 22.88 37.23 11.16
C ASP A 1035 22.03 35.96 11.29
N VAL A 1036 22.69 34.81 11.47
CA VAL A 1036 22.07 33.48 11.51
C VAL A 1036 22.19 32.85 12.89
N GLU A 1037 21.08 32.35 13.42
CA GLU A 1037 21.08 31.39 14.53
C GLU A 1037 21.31 29.99 13.96
N HIS A 1038 22.56 29.53 14.03
CA HIS A 1038 22.95 28.20 13.55
C HIS A 1038 22.47 27.12 14.51
N ARG A 1039 21.58 26.26 13.99
CA ARG A 1039 20.99 25.13 14.74
C ARG A 1039 21.42 23.78 14.18
N ASP A 1040 22.45 23.77 13.35
CA ASP A 1040 23.05 22.57 12.78
C ASP A 1040 24.29 22.12 13.55
N TYR A 1041 24.63 20.85 13.37
CA TYR A 1041 25.75 20.17 14.06
C TYR A 1041 26.88 19.79 13.10
N VAL A 1042 26.89 20.37 11.90
CA VAL A 1042 27.83 20.00 10.83
C VAL A 1042 28.81 21.12 10.51
N LEU A 1043 28.39 22.38 10.62
CA LEU A 1043 29.28 23.51 10.35
C LEU A 1043 30.13 23.85 11.57
N SER A 1044 31.44 23.97 11.36
CA SER A 1044 32.38 24.55 12.35
C SER A 1044 32.11 26.04 12.57
N LYS A 1045 32.63 26.66 13.65
CA LYS A 1045 32.45 28.11 13.86
C LYS A 1045 32.97 28.95 12.68
N ALA A 1046 34.07 28.53 12.07
CA ALA A 1046 34.61 29.19 10.88
C ALA A 1046 33.65 29.09 9.69
N GLN A 1047 33.08 27.91 9.45
CA GLN A 1047 32.14 27.69 8.34
C GLN A 1047 30.79 28.39 8.55
N ARG A 1048 30.34 28.59 9.80
CA ARG A 1048 29.11 29.32 10.12
C ARG A 1048 29.15 30.78 9.68
N GLY A 1049 30.33 31.38 9.54
CA GLY A 1049 30.48 32.73 8.97
C GLY A 1049 30.24 32.82 7.45
N GLU A 1050 30.31 31.70 6.73
CA GLU A 1050 30.29 31.66 5.26
C GLU A 1050 29.18 30.76 4.70
N SER A 1051 28.49 29.99 5.54
CA SER A 1051 27.53 28.98 5.12
C SER A 1051 26.42 28.77 6.13
N ILE A 1052 25.25 28.35 5.64
CA ILE A 1052 24.06 28.05 6.44
C ILE A 1052 23.48 26.68 6.06
N ILE A 1053 22.99 25.93 7.05
CA ILE A 1053 22.20 24.71 6.86
C ILE A 1053 20.71 25.06 6.95
N LEU A 1054 20.04 25.15 5.80
CA LEU A 1054 18.69 25.74 5.69
C LEU A 1054 17.56 24.93 6.34
N CYS A 1055 17.78 23.64 6.65
CA CYS A 1055 16.71 22.81 7.20
C CYS A 1055 16.42 23.05 8.69
N GLN A 1056 17.32 23.74 9.40
CA GLN A 1056 17.18 24.00 10.84
C GLN A 1056 17.56 25.42 11.23
N SER A 1057 18.62 25.97 10.63
CA SER A 1057 19.12 27.30 11.00
C SER A 1057 18.13 28.40 10.58
N ARG A 1058 18.04 29.46 11.39
CA ARG A 1058 17.09 30.58 11.23
C ARG A 1058 17.84 31.92 11.29
N ALA A 1059 17.14 33.03 11.06
CA ALA A 1059 17.70 34.34 11.39
C ALA A 1059 17.89 34.48 12.92
N ALA A 1060 18.95 35.19 13.34
CA ALA A 1060 19.26 35.43 14.75
C ALA A 1060 18.31 36.42 15.43
N ALA A 1061 17.63 37.26 14.65
CA ALA A 1061 16.67 38.25 15.12
C ALA A 1061 15.29 38.04 14.50
N GLU A 1062 14.25 38.40 15.23
CA GLU A 1062 12.87 38.45 14.73
C GLU A 1062 12.77 39.41 13.54
N ASN A 1063 12.11 38.97 12.46
CA ASN A 1063 12.05 39.68 11.17
C ASN A 1063 13.42 39.97 10.55
N GLY A 1064 14.47 39.24 10.95
CA GLY A 1064 15.79 39.35 10.33
C GLY A 1064 15.74 38.96 8.85
N VAL A 1065 16.67 39.51 8.06
CA VAL A 1065 16.83 39.16 6.65
C VAL A 1065 18.13 38.37 6.50
N VAL A 1066 18.03 37.13 6.03
CA VAL A 1066 19.17 36.26 5.74
C VAL A 1066 19.28 36.11 4.23
N THR A 1067 20.47 36.34 3.67
CA THR A 1067 20.73 36.29 2.22
C THR A 1067 21.66 35.15 1.90
N VAL A 1068 21.26 34.31 0.95
CA VAL A 1068 21.98 33.09 0.58
C VAL A 1068 22.32 33.04 -0.90
N ASP A 1069 23.41 32.36 -1.25
CA ASP A 1069 23.97 32.26 -2.61
C ASP A 1069 23.21 31.27 -3.51
N ILE A 1070 21.90 31.47 -3.61
CA ILE A 1070 20.99 30.68 -4.45
C ILE A 1070 20.10 31.57 -5.30
#